data_AF-A0A653YT39-F1
#
_entry.id   AF-A0A653YT39-F1
#
_cell.length_a   1.000
_cell.length_b   1.000
_cell.length_c   1.000
_cell.angle_alpha   90.00
_cell.angle_beta   90.00
_cell.angle_gamma   90.00
#
_symmetry.space_group_name_H-M   'P 1'
#
loop_
_entity.id
_entity.type
_entity.pdbx_description
1 polymer ?
#
loop_
_entity_poly.entity_id
_entity_poly.type
_entity_poly.pdbx_seq_one_letter_code
_entity_poly.pdbx_strand_id
1 'polypeptide(L)'
;MPRAPAGAASDRRATDRYLPILAFGFAGYVVLGKSFAYLGLPPLFVGEMLFALGLLAFLASGCTTTLLTTVPALSAALLMGWVLLRTLQGVGAYGVDALRDGAVALYGGFAFIVAALIVERPIRIAQIMGYFRIHARVLIPIAIVLYLIARFFFASIPKLPGQNVEIISVRSGELAAHLCGALVLVLVGLCKVSRTWLVVALGAALLIASQSRGGMLALLLPLVLAMILTGQIGRFAAITAALTVVMLLAAAADLEIDLPRGERPISAAAVVENLASVAGSSEANNLDGTKQWRLGWWQAIRNYTVHGPYFWTGKGFGMNLAEADGFVVGLERGGPTVRSPHSVHMTYLARGGVPGLALWLLTIGSWTIALLRAAHLAWRRGDLDWARYFVFLVCYLASIVIDASFDVALEGPMLGIPFWILFGIGFGSLMVYRAWHIVEPPVRFGRATRGGAHIAGAALLGAMTLLGSSRSEAAENTHCPSGSILVPVGASIQALVDKAAPGTTFCIAAGTHRGQLVSPKDRQTFIGQPGAVLNGAELITDISRKDAFWVTAMPQFGIKPFGSCLPNRARCNDPRRFFLDGQPLEPVSDRAELQPGRVYSDAATGLSYLADDPRGRTLERTRVLYAFNNRGARGVTVKGLVVEKYATPAQQGAIFGDENARATDWLIEDNEVRFNSGAGIATGERSVVRRNKVHHNGQLGISPNGSDVVIEDNEIYENNIYGFDAAWEAGGVKAGKVERLTLRGNHVHDNYGSGLWCDVDCRNVLFENNLVERNSDAGIFYEISFDAIIRNNTVRLNGTGRGGQQGSAWIWGAGIQIAASEGVSVYGNKVTVASGGTGIVIVDQGRERLDQPRLKDGQKKLFYLTARNSVHDNEIAYDGNSGLSGGASDVPDSNPNFGIIETGGNRFDRNTYVLSGPTNAPLFIWGGEPVSYEQFRDLGQEANGRIIRADQGPPAQNGLVQKP
;
A
#
# COMPACT_ATOMS: atom_id res chain seq x y z
N MET A 1 6.47 -3.76 15.95
CA MET A 1 5.64 -4.91 15.54
C MET A 1 5.13 -5.58 16.81
N PRO A 2 3.86 -5.40 17.17
CA PRO A 2 3.23 -6.19 18.22
C PRO A 2 3.30 -7.68 17.87
N ARG A 3 3.41 -8.55 18.88
CA ARG A 3 3.33 -10.00 18.69
C ARG A 3 1.90 -10.37 18.31
N ALA A 4 1.74 -11.33 17.40
CA ALA A 4 0.43 -11.88 17.07
C ALA A 4 -0.16 -12.60 18.30
N PRO A 5 -1.41 -12.31 18.72
CA PRO A 5 -2.05 -13.02 19.81
C PRO A 5 -2.44 -14.44 19.36
N ALA A 6 -2.01 -15.45 20.13
CA ALA A 6 -2.42 -16.83 19.92
C ALA A 6 -3.74 -17.08 20.68
N GLY A 7 -4.82 -17.41 19.97
CA GLY A 7 -6.12 -17.66 20.61
C GLY A 7 -7.36 -17.63 19.72
N ALA A 8 -7.26 -17.93 18.42
CA ALA A 8 -8.40 -17.87 17.50
C ALA A 8 -9.06 -19.25 17.28
N ALA A 9 -10.18 -19.50 17.96
CA ALA A 9 -11.07 -20.64 17.76
C ALA A 9 -12.51 -20.28 18.22
N SER A 10 -13.54 -20.01 17.40
CA SER A 10 -13.61 -19.47 16.04
C SER A 10 -15.04 -19.56 15.47
N ASP A 11 -15.48 -18.57 14.70
CA ASP A 11 -16.39 -18.84 13.56
C ASP A 11 -15.53 -19.12 12.31
N ARG A 12 -14.96 -20.34 12.28
CA ARG A 12 -13.87 -20.72 11.36
C ARG A 12 -14.48 -21.10 10.01
N ARG A 13 -14.52 -20.15 9.07
CA ARG A 13 -14.64 -20.48 7.65
C ARG A 13 -13.51 -21.43 7.25
N ALA A 14 -13.78 -22.35 6.31
CA ALA A 14 -12.77 -23.27 5.80
C ALA A 14 -11.54 -22.52 5.22
N THR A 15 -11.77 -21.34 4.65
CA THR A 15 -10.76 -20.44 4.09
C THR A 15 -9.72 -19.96 5.13
N ASP A 16 -10.14 -19.68 6.37
CA ASP A 16 -9.24 -19.23 7.44
C ASP A 16 -8.38 -20.38 8.01
N ARG A 17 -8.87 -21.63 7.95
CA ARG A 17 -8.09 -22.82 8.37
C ARG A 17 -7.02 -23.18 7.35
N TYR A 18 -7.31 -22.96 6.07
CA TYR A 18 -6.45 -23.43 4.99
C TYR A 18 -5.15 -22.62 4.83
N LEU A 19 -5.16 -21.29 5.02
CA LEU A 19 -3.94 -20.48 4.85
C LEU A 19 -2.79 -20.88 5.81
N PRO A 20 -3.02 -21.15 7.11
CA PRO A 20 -1.99 -21.72 7.98
C PRO A 20 -1.50 -23.12 7.55
N ILE A 21 -2.40 -23.99 7.06
CA ILE A 21 -2.05 -25.33 6.56
C ILE A 21 -1.16 -25.22 5.33
N LEU A 22 -1.48 -24.30 4.41
CA LEU A 22 -0.66 -24.02 3.23
C LEU A 22 0.70 -23.41 3.60
N ALA A 23 0.75 -22.54 4.61
CA ALA A 23 2.01 -21.98 5.12
C ALA A 23 2.91 -23.06 5.76
N PHE A 24 2.33 -24.06 6.44
CA PHE A 24 3.06 -25.24 6.91
C PHE A 24 3.55 -26.11 5.74
N GLY A 25 2.73 -26.30 4.70
CA GLY A 25 3.13 -26.99 3.47
C GLY A 25 4.32 -26.32 2.78
N PHE A 26 4.26 -24.99 2.60
CA PHE A 26 5.35 -24.18 2.06
C PHE A 26 6.63 -24.32 2.91
N ALA A 27 6.51 -24.22 4.24
CA ALA A 27 7.62 -24.41 5.18
C ALA A 27 8.26 -25.81 5.06
N GLY A 28 7.45 -26.86 4.88
CA GLY A 28 7.92 -28.22 4.66
C GLY A 28 8.78 -28.36 3.40
N TYR A 29 8.34 -27.79 2.27
CA TYR A 29 9.14 -27.76 1.04
C TYR A 29 10.44 -26.95 1.21
N VAL A 30 10.41 -25.82 1.92
CA VAL A 30 11.60 -24.99 2.18
C VAL A 30 12.66 -25.71 3.03
N VAL A 31 12.24 -26.52 4.01
CA VAL A 31 13.14 -27.11 5.02
C VAL A 31 13.58 -28.54 4.67
N LEU A 32 12.69 -29.33 4.07
CA LEU A 32 12.90 -30.77 3.80
C LEU A 32 12.85 -31.14 2.32
N GLY A 33 12.56 -30.18 1.43
CA GLY A 33 12.67 -30.34 -0.03
C GLY A 33 11.88 -31.54 -0.57
N LYS A 34 12.60 -32.46 -1.21
CA LYS A 34 12.04 -33.69 -1.77
C LYS A 34 11.46 -34.60 -0.69
N SER A 35 12.07 -34.70 0.49
CA SER A 35 11.62 -35.59 1.55
C SER A 35 10.20 -35.25 2.02
N PHE A 36 9.86 -33.95 2.09
CA PHE A 36 8.51 -33.50 2.46
C PHE A 36 7.43 -33.97 1.48
N ALA A 37 7.71 -33.95 0.18
CA ALA A 37 6.76 -34.40 -0.84
C ALA A 37 6.35 -35.87 -0.62
N TYR A 38 7.29 -36.71 -0.19
CA TYR A 38 7.10 -38.16 -0.03
C TYR A 38 6.58 -38.59 1.37
N LEU A 39 6.18 -37.65 2.23
CA LEU A 39 5.53 -37.95 3.53
C LEU A 39 4.05 -38.36 3.39
N GLY A 40 3.47 -38.31 2.19
CA GLY A 40 2.10 -38.75 1.92
C GLY A 40 1.96 -40.26 1.67
N LEU A 41 0.72 -40.72 1.45
CA LEU A 41 0.40 -42.11 1.11
C LEU A 41 0.14 -42.21 -0.41
N PRO A 42 1.02 -42.84 -1.20
CA PRO A 42 0.80 -42.98 -2.65
C PRO A 42 -0.58 -43.59 -2.96
N PRO A 43 -1.36 -43.03 -3.91
CA PRO A 43 -0.98 -41.98 -4.88
C PRO A 43 -1.17 -40.52 -4.40
N LEU A 44 -1.63 -40.29 -3.17
CA LEU A 44 -1.86 -38.95 -2.61
C LEU A 44 -0.61 -38.45 -1.86
N PHE A 45 0.20 -37.62 -2.52
CA PHE A 45 1.30 -36.93 -1.87
C PHE A 45 0.80 -35.64 -1.19
N VAL A 46 1.69 -34.99 -0.42
CA VAL A 46 1.33 -33.82 0.40
C VAL A 46 0.81 -32.66 -0.47
N GLY A 47 1.33 -32.51 -1.70
CA GLY A 47 0.91 -31.47 -2.64
C GLY A 47 -0.55 -31.61 -3.06
N GLU A 48 -1.01 -32.82 -3.36
CA GLU A 48 -2.37 -33.12 -3.80
C GLU A 48 -3.37 -32.97 -2.66
N MET A 49 -2.99 -33.34 -1.42
CA MET A 49 -3.80 -33.09 -0.23
C MET A 49 -3.99 -31.59 0.03
N LEU A 50 -2.91 -30.80 -0.05
CA LEU A 50 -2.96 -29.34 0.06
C LEU A 50 -3.84 -28.76 -1.06
N PHE A 51 -3.68 -29.23 -2.30
CA PHE A 51 -4.46 -28.74 -3.44
C PHE A 51 -5.96 -29.03 -3.28
N ALA A 52 -6.34 -30.23 -2.84
CA ALA A 52 -7.73 -30.61 -2.63
C ALA A 52 -8.41 -29.77 -1.53
N LEU A 53 -7.73 -29.58 -0.39
CA LEU A 53 -8.19 -28.69 0.68
C LEU A 53 -8.28 -27.22 0.21
N GLY A 54 -7.31 -26.80 -0.61
CA GLY A 54 -7.28 -25.47 -1.21
C GLY A 54 -8.40 -25.23 -2.21
N LEU A 55 -8.79 -26.24 -3.00
CA LEU A 55 -9.90 -26.17 -3.93
C LEU A 55 -11.23 -25.99 -3.18
N LEU A 56 -11.43 -26.70 -2.06
CA LEU A 56 -12.60 -26.50 -1.19
C LEU A 56 -12.62 -25.07 -0.61
N ALA A 57 -11.47 -24.55 -0.15
CA ALA A 57 -11.35 -23.18 0.31
C ALA A 57 -11.63 -22.15 -0.81
N PHE A 58 -11.14 -22.40 -2.02
CA PHE A 58 -11.35 -21.56 -3.19
C PHE A 58 -12.83 -21.48 -3.59
N LEU A 59 -13.52 -22.62 -3.66
CA LEU A 59 -14.97 -22.66 -3.92
C LEU A 59 -15.75 -21.94 -2.81
N ALA A 60 -15.37 -22.13 -1.54
CA ALA A 60 -15.99 -21.45 -0.39
C ALA A 60 -15.74 -19.92 -0.33
N SER A 61 -14.74 -19.40 -1.06
CA SER A 61 -14.41 -17.96 -1.05
C SER A 61 -15.40 -17.08 -1.82
N GLY A 62 -16.12 -17.64 -2.80
CA GLY A 62 -17.01 -16.89 -3.69
C GLY A 62 -16.30 -15.96 -4.71
N CYS A 63 -14.97 -15.84 -4.70
CA CYS A 63 -14.23 -14.88 -5.53
C CYS A 63 -13.88 -15.36 -6.95
N THR A 64 -14.50 -16.44 -7.44
CA THR A 64 -14.05 -17.19 -8.63
C THR A 64 -14.07 -16.37 -9.93
N THR A 65 -15.09 -15.52 -10.13
CA THR A 65 -15.24 -14.67 -11.33
C THR A 65 -14.33 -13.45 -11.30
N THR A 66 -14.10 -12.87 -10.10
CA THR A 66 -13.33 -11.64 -9.92
C THR A 66 -11.85 -11.79 -10.31
N LEU A 67 -11.25 -12.98 -10.17
CA LEU A 67 -9.82 -13.19 -10.39
C LEU A 67 -9.38 -13.13 -11.86
N LEU A 68 -10.29 -13.41 -12.81
CA LEU A 68 -10.00 -13.39 -14.26
C LEU A 68 -10.01 -11.97 -14.86
N THR A 69 -10.05 -10.94 -14.03
CA THR A 69 -10.03 -9.52 -14.44
C THR A 69 -8.63 -8.97 -14.74
N THR A 70 -7.57 -9.75 -14.54
CA THR A 70 -6.18 -9.31 -14.74
C THR A 70 -5.42 -10.13 -15.78
N VAL A 71 -4.57 -9.48 -16.57
CA VAL A 71 -3.74 -10.15 -17.60
C VAL A 71 -2.87 -11.27 -17.01
N PRO A 72 -2.20 -11.13 -15.84
CA PRO A 72 -1.44 -12.23 -15.23
C PRO A 72 -2.30 -13.46 -14.95
N ALA A 73 -3.50 -13.27 -14.39
CA ALA A 73 -4.44 -14.36 -14.12
C ALA A 73 -4.97 -15.00 -15.41
N LEU A 74 -5.35 -14.20 -16.42
CA LEU A 74 -5.80 -14.71 -17.72
C LEU A 74 -4.70 -15.52 -18.42
N SER A 75 -3.45 -15.05 -18.44
CA SER A 75 -2.34 -15.78 -19.04
C SER A 75 -2.04 -17.09 -18.31
N ALA A 76 -2.09 -17.10 -16.97
CA ALA A 76 -1.92 -18.31 -16.18
C ALA A 76 -3.07 -19.32 -16.44
N ALA A 77 -4.32 -18.85 -16.51
CA ALA A 77 -5.48 -19.69 -16.81
C ALA A 77 -5.41 -20.30 -18.22
N LEU A 78 -4.97 -19.53 -19.22
CA LEU A 78 -4.77 -20.02 -20.59
C LEU A 78 -3.61 -21.03 -20.66
N LEU A 79 -2.51 -20.79 -19.96
CA LEU A 79 -1.41 -21.76 -19.85
C LEU A 79 -1.87 -23.08 -19.21
N MET A 80 -2.60 -22.99 -18.08
CA MET A 80 -3.17 -24.15 -17.40
C MET A 80 -4.14 -24.91 -18.29
N GLY A 81 -5.06 -24.22 -18.98
CA GLY A 81 -6.02 -24.84 -19.90
C GLY A 81 -5.33 -25.52 -21.08
N TRP A 82 -4.30 -24.90 -21.64
CA TRP A 82 -3.48 -25.48 -22.70
C TRP A 82 -2.74 -26.75 -22.24
N VAL A 83 -2.07 -26.70 -21.09
CA VAL A 83 -1.38 -27.88 -20.53
C VAL A 83 -2.37 -28.97 -20.13
N LEU A 84 -3.53 -28.62 -19.55
CA LEU A 84 -4.58 -29.59 -19.21
C LEU A 84 -5.10 -30.32 -20.45
N LEU A 85 -5.41 -29.60 -21.53
CA LEU A 85 -5.85 -30.19 -22.81
C LEU A 85 -4.80 -31.17 -23.36
N ARG A 86 -3.53 -30.76 -23.40
CA ARG A 86 -2.43 -31.59 -23.90
C ARG A 86 -2.08 -32.76 -22.96
N THR A 87 -2.35 -32.62 -21.66
CA THR A 87 -2.23 -33.68 -20.65
C THR A 87 -3.33 -34.72 -20.82
N LEU A 88 -4.59 -34.31 -20.91
CA LEU A 88 -5.73 -35.22 -21.09
C LEU A 88 -5.60 -36.06 -22.38
N GLN A 89 -5.07 -35.48 -23.45
CA GLN A 89 -4.74 -36.20 -24.69
C GLN A 89 -3.65 -37.28 -24.50
N GLY A 90 -2.75 -37.11 -23.53
CA GLY A 90 -1.71 -38.09 -23.18
C GLY A 90 -2.14 -39.15 -22.16
N VAL A 91 -3.18 -38.90 -21.34
CA VAL A 91 -3.62 -39.82 -20.27
C VAL A 91 -3.98 -41.22 -20.81
N GLY A 92 -4.63 -41.31 -21.98
CA GLY A 92 -4.99 -42.60 -22.56
C GLY A 92 -3.79 -43.49 -22.95
N ALA A 93 -2.65 -42.88 -23.30
CA ALA A 93 -1.44 -43.59 -23.74
C ALA A 93 -0.39 -43.76 -22.63
N TYR A 94 -0.35 -42.84 -21.65
CA TYR A 94 0.72 -42.75 -20.66
C TYR A 94 0.23 -42.71 -19.20
N GLY A 95 -1.08 -42.72 -18.96
CA GLY A 95 -1.67 -42.80 -17.62
C GLY A 95 -1.18 -41.72 -16.66
N VAL A 96 -0.71 -42.14 -15.48
CA VAL A 96 -0.24 -41.25 -14.40
C VAL A 96 0.97 -40.39 -14.82
N ASP A 97 1.81 -40.88 -15.72
CA ASP A 97 2.97 -40.10 -16.19
C ASP A 97 2.54 -38.85 -16.97
N ALA A 98 1.39 -38.86 -17.64
CA ALA A 98 0.83 -37.67 -18.28
C ALA A 98 0.41 -36.60 -17.25
N LEU A 99 -0.27 -37.03 -16.18
CA LEU A 99 -0.68 -36.14 -15.09
C LEU A 99 0.54 -35.54 -14.36
N ARG A 100 1.54 -36.39 -14.09
CA ARG A 100 2.82 -36.00 -13.50
C ARG A 100 3.55 -34.96 -14.35
N ASP A 101 3.74 -35.24 -15.64
CA ASP A 101 4.46 -34.31 -16.53
C ASP A 101 3.70 -32.98 -16.69
N GLY A 102 2.35 -32.99 -16.58
CA GLY A 102 1.50 -31.80 -16.61
C GLY A 102 1.57 -30.90 -15.36
N ALA A 103 2.11 -31.40 -14.24
CA ALA A 103 2.16 -30.70 -12.95
C ALA A 103 2.86 -29.32 -13.03
N VAL A 104 3.82 -29.17 -13.96
CA VAL A 104 4.58 -27.93 -14.24
C VAL A 104 3.69 -26.68 -14.41
N ALA A 105 2.47 -26.84 -14.93
CA ALA A 105 1.47 -25.78 -15.01
C ALA A 105 0.25 -26.03 -14.12
N LEU A 106 -0.15 -27.28 -13.90
CA LEU A 106 -1.40 -27.59 -13.19
C LEU A 106 -1.36 -27.20 -11.69
N TYR A 107 -0.17 -27.13 -11.08
CA TYR A 107 0.00 -26.50 -9.76
C TYR A 107 -0.39 -25.00 -9.75
N GLY A 108 -0.59 -24.37 -10.91
CA GLY A 108 -1.11 -23.00 -11.03
C GLY A 108 -2.46 -22.77 -10.36
N GLY A 109 -3.25 -23.82 -10.07
CA GLY A 109 -4.44 -23.69 -9.24
C GLY A 109 -4.14 -23.14 -7.84
N PHE A 110 -2.96 -23.42 -7.26
CA PHE A 110 -2.52 -22.79 -6.00
C PHE A 110 -2.47 -21.27 -6.09
N ALA A 111 -2.15 -20.72 -7.27
CA ALA A 111 -2.10 -19.28 -7.47
C ALA A 111 -3.50 -18.65 -7.36
N PHE A 112 -4.50 -19.27 -7.98
CA PHE A 112 -5.90 -18.86 -7.89
C PHE A 112 -6.48 -19.07 -6.49
N ILE A 113 -6.15 -20.19 -5.83
CA ILE A 113 -6.53 -20.46 -4.44
C ILE A 113 -6.01 -19.33 -3.53
N VAL A 114 -4.72 -19.00 -3.60
CA VAL A 114 -4.11 -17.98 -2.73
C VAL A 114 -4.60 -16.57 -3.07
N ALA A 115 -4.76 -16.24 -4.35
CA ALA A 115 -5.31 -14.96 -4.76
C ALA A 115 -6.77 -14.77 -4.31
N ALA A 116 -7.61 -15.82 -4.39
CA ALA A 116 -8.96 -15.81 -3.85
C ALA A 116 -8.97 -15.50 -2.35
N LEU A 117 -8.09 -16.15 -1.58
CA LEU A 117 -7.99 -15.92 -0.14
C LEU A 117 -7.57 -14.48 0.15
N ILE A 118 -6.62 -13.92 -0.59
CA ILE A 118 -6.19 -12.52 -0.41
C ILE A 118 -7.30 -11.53 -0.78
N VAL A 119 -8.05 -11.78 -1.85
CA VAL A 119 -9.16 -10.92 -2.29
C VAL A 119 -10.38 -11.02 -1.36
N GLU A 120 -10.71 -12.21 -0.84
CA GLU A 120 -11.77 -12.40 0.17
C GLU A 120 -11.48 -11.60 1.44
N ARG A 121 -10.21 -11.57 1.89
CA ARG A 121 -9.78 -10.87 3.11
C ARG A 121 -8.37 -10.26 2.96
N PRO A 122 -8.25 -8.99 2.56
CA PRO A 122 -6.96 -8.29 2.36
C PRO A 122 -5.99 -8.36 3.55
N ILE A 123 -6.49 -8.44 4.79
CA ILE A 123 -5.68 -8.57 6.01
C ILE A 123 -4.76 -9.81 6.00
N ARG A 124 -5.08 -10.85 5.21
CA ARG A 124 -4.25 -12.05 5.02
C ARG A 124 -2.87 -11.71 4.42
N ILE A 125 -2.70 -10.58 3.72
CA ILE A 125 -1.40 -10.09 3.25
C ILE A 125 -0.44 -9.85 4.44
N ALA A 126 -0.93 -9.30 5.55
CA ALA A 126 -0.13 -9.07 6.76
C ALA A 126 0.26 -10.39 7.44
N GLN A 127 -0.62 -11.40 7.42
CA GLN A 127 -0.34 -12.75 7.93
C GLN A 127 0.73 -13.46 7.08
N ILE A 128 0.61 -13.40 5.75
CA ILE A 128 1.59 -13.91 4.78
C ILE A 128 2.96 -13.24 4.98
N MET A 129 2.99 -11.92 5.20
CA MET A 129 4.22 -11.20 5.53
C MET A 129 4.81 -11.65 6.88
N GLY A 130 3.95 -11.98 7.86
CA GLY A 130 4.35 -12.65 9.10
C GLY A 130 5.04 -13.99 8.85
N TYR A 131 4.47 -14.84 7.98
CA TYR A 131 5.09 -16.11 7.60
C TYR A 131 6.44 -15.90 6.91
N PHE A 132 6.58 -14.99 5.93
CA PHE A 132 7.89 -14.74 5.30
C PHE A 132 8.96 -14.25 6.28
N ARG A 133 8.59 -13.47 7.30
CA ARG A 133 9.51 -13.09 8.39
C ARG A 133 9.94 -14.28 9.24
N ILE A 134 9.05 -15.25 9.51
CA ILE A 134 9.39 -16.51 10.19
C ILE A 134 10.30 -17.37 9.30
N HIS A 135 10.01 -17.46 8.00
CA HIS A 135 10.85 -18.19 7.05
C HIS A 135 12.27 -17.65 7.06
N ALA A 136 12.46 -16.33 6.86
CA ALA A 136 13.77 -15.70 6.89
C ALA A 136 14.51 -15.90 8.23
N ARG A 137 13.83 -15.70 9.37
CA ARG A 137 14.47 -15.73 10.70
C ARG A 137 14.76 -17.11 11.26
N VAL A 138 13.94 -18.11 10.91
CA VAL A 138 13.94 -19.43 11.57
C VAL A 138 14.15 -20.55 10.56
N LEU A 139 13.30 -20.64 9.52
CA LEU A 139 13.31 -21.79 8.63
C LEU A 139 14.51 -21.82 7.69
N ILE A 140 14.99 -20.66 7.20
CA ILE A 140 16.19 -20.59 6.36
C ILE A 140 17.46 -21.01 7.12
N PRO A 141 17.74 -20.53 8.34
CA PRO A 141 18.81 -21.10 9.17
C PRO A 141 18.71 -22.62 9.37
N ILE A 142 17.51 -23.15 9.62
CA ILE A 142 17.31 -24.61 9.75
C ILE A 142 17.60 -25.31 8.41
N ALA A 143 17.09 -24.80 7.29
CA ALA A 143 17.33 -25.37 5.96
C ALA A 143 18.83 -25.37 5.59
N ILE A 144 19.58 -24.33 5.95
CA ILE A 144 21.05 -24.28 5.80
C ILE A 144 21.71 -25.41 6.61
N VAL A 145 21.32 -25.59 7.87
CA VAL A 145 21.88 -26.66 8.74
C VAL A 145 21.50 -28.05 8.22
N LEU A 146 20.26 -28.28 7.82
CA LEU A 146 19.82 -29.56 7.27
C LEU A 146 20.47 -29.86 5.92
N TYR A 147 20.69 -28.85 5.08
CA TYR A 147 21.46 -28.99 3.83
C TYR A 147 22.92 -29.39 4.10
N LEU A 148 23.57 -28.77 5.09
CA LEU A 148 24.92 -29.17 5.52
C LEU A 148 24.94 -30.61 6.06
N ILE A 149 23.97 -31.00 6.89
CA ILE A 149 23.86 -32.38 7.39
C ILE A 149 23.67 -33.36 6.22
N ALA A 150 22.76 -33.07 5.29
CA ALA A 150 22.53 -33.87 4.09
C ALA A 150 23.78 -34.01 3.20
N ARG A 151 24.65 -32.98 3.17
CA ARG A 151 25.89 -32.97 2.40
C ARG A 151 27.00 -33.79 3.06
N PHE A 152 27.31 -33.50 4.33
CA PHE A 152 28.46 -34.08 5.03
C PHE A 152 28.19 -35.46 5.64
N PHE A 153 26.94 -35.77 6.01
CA PHE A 153 26.58 -37.00 6.73
C PHE A 153 25.67 -37.93 5.92
N PHE A 154 25.54 -37.74 4.59
CA PHE A 154 24.64 -38.48 3.71
C PHE A 154 24.58 -39.99 3.99
N ALA A 155 25.75 -40.64 4.14
CA ALA A 155 25.85 -42.09 4.29
C ALA A 155 25.16 -42.65 5.55
N SER A 156 24.91 -41.79 6.55
CA SER A 156 24.27 -42.13 7.82
C SER A 156 22.80 -41.71 7.88
N ILE A 157 22.24 -41.09 6.84
CA ILE A 157 20.85 -40.60 6.82
C ILE A 157 19.93 -41.77 6.43
N PRO A 158 18.91 -42.12 7.25
CA PRO A 158 17.97 -43.16 6.88
C PRO A 158 17.09 -42.77 5.70
N LYS A 159 16.60 -43.77 4.97
CA LYS A 159 15.53 -43.59 3.98
C LYS A 159 14.17 -43.54 4.67
N LEU A 160 13.22 -42.86 4.04
CA LEU A 160 11.82 -42.85 4.46
C LEU A 160 11.23 -44.27 4.37
N PRO A 161 10.45 -44.73 5.36
CA PRO A 161 9.82 -46.05 5.34
C PRO A 161 8.97 -46.27 4.07
N GLY A 162 9.23 -47.35 3.34
CA GLY A 162 8.53 -47.68 2.10
C GLY A 162 8.87 -46.80 0.89
N GLN A 163 9.86 -45.90 0.98
CA GLN A 163 10.25 -44.98 -0.09
C GLN A 163 11.76 -45.02 -0.37
N ASN A 164 12.16 -44.82 -1.63
CA ASN A 164 13.57 -44.73 -2.01
C ASN A 164 14.08 -43.27 -2.00
N VAL A 165 13.83 -42.57 -0.89
CA VAL A 165 14.17 -41.15 -0.67
C VAL A 165 14.71 -40.98 0.75
N GLU A 166 15.77 -40.21 0.93
CA GLU A 166 16.37 -39.88 2.23
C GLU A 166 15.43 -39.03 3.09
N ILE A 167 15.53 -39.12 4.43
CA ILE A 167 14.72 -38.28 5.35
C ILE A 167 15.02 -36.79 5.20
N ILE A 168 16.23 -36.42 4.73
CA ILE A 168 16.60 -35.04 4.40
C ILE A 168 17.16 -35.01 2.97
N SER A 169 16.47 -34.33 2.06
CA SER A 169 16.80 -34.29 0.63
C SER A 169 16.44 -32.92 0.04
N VAL A 170 17.36 -31.96 0.21
CA VAL A 170 17.24 -30.56 -0.24
C VAL A 170 18.31 -30.26 -1.29
N ARG A 171 17.94 -29.71 -2.44
CA ARG A 171 18.89 -29.31 -3.50
C ARG A 171 19.48 -27.91 -3.28
N SER A 172 20.66 -27.66 -3.85
CA SER A 172 21.31 -26.34 -3.78
C SER A 172 20.48 -25.23 -4.43
N GLY A 173 19.77 -25.52 -5.52
CA GLY A 173 18.86 -24.58 -6.20
C GLY A 173 17.63 -24.21 -5.36
N GLU A 174 17.00 -25.20 -4.73
CA GLU A 174 15.89 -25.04 -3.79
C GLU A 174 16.28 -24.12 -2.62
N LEU A 175 17.43 -24.40 -1.99
CA LEU A 175 17.97 -23.55 -0.92
C LEU A 175 18.36 -22.15 -1.44
N ALA A 176 18.95 -22.04 -2.63
CA ALA A 176 19.32 -20.77 -3.25
C ALA A 176 18.11 -19.84 -3.42
N ALA A 177 17.01 -20.36 -3.95
CA ALA A 177 15.81 -19.58 -4.20
C ALA A 177 15.17 -19.05 -2.91
N HIS A 178 15.04 -19.91 -1.90
CA HIS A 178 14.46 -19.54 -0.61
C HIS A 178 15.38 -18.61 0.21
N LEU A 179 16.71 -18.82 0.16
CA LEU A 179 17.70 -17.93 0.76
C LEU A 179 17.72 -16.56 0.08
N CYS A 180 17.62 -16.50 -1.26
CA CYS A 180 17.50 -15.25 -2.02
C CYS A 180 16.27 -14.46 -1.57
N GLY A 181 15.09 -15.10 -1.49
CA GLY A 181 13.87 -14.48 -1.01
C GLY A 181 14.02 -13.88 0.40
N ALA A 182 14.66 -14.60 1.33
CA ALA A 182 14.93 -14.09 2.67
C ALA A 182 15.93 -12.93 2.71
N LEU A 183 17.01 -12.99 1.91
CA LEU A 183 17.99 -11.91 1.80
C LEU A 183 17.36 -10.65 1.18
N VAL A 184 16.53 -10.78 0.15
CA VAL A 184 15.78 -9.65 -0.44
C VAL A 184 14.82 -9.06 0.60
N LEU A 185 14.06 -9.88 1.34
CA LEU A 185 13.13 -9.41 2.37
C LEU A 185 13.82 -8.56 3.46
N VAL A 186 15.06 -8.93 3.82
CA VAL A 186 15.91 -8.15 4.74
C VAL A 186 16.42 -6.88 4.06
N LEU A 187 16.95 -6.99 2.84
CA LEU A 187 17.53 -5.89 2.05
C LEU A 187 16.54 -4.75 1.81
N VAL A 188 15.28 -5.05 1.48
CA VAL A 188 14.23 -4.04 1.24
C VAL A 188 13.63 -3.48 2.54
N GLY A 189 14.06 -3.95 3.71
CA GLY A 189 13.67 -3.44 5.03
C GLY A 189 12.42 -4.09 5.66
N LEU A 190 11.82 -5.09 5.02
CA LEU A 190 10.59 -5.75 5.50
C LEU A 190 10.82 -6.79 6.61
N CYS A 191 12.08 -7.19 6.84
CA CYS A 191 12.51 -8.03 7.96
C CYS A 191 13.81 -7.53 8.59
N LYS A 192 13.88 -7.50 9.93
CA LYS A 192 15.13 -7.27 10.70
C LYS A 192 15.71 -8.59 11.19
N VAL A 193 17.03 -8.77 11.07
CA VAL A 193 17.82 -9.96 11.44
C VAL A 193 19.11 -9.54 12.17
N SER A 194 19.78 -10.48 12.84
CA SER A 194 21.06 -10.21 13.54
C SER A 194 22.25 -10.15 12.58
N ARG A 195 23.36 -9.57 13.03
CA ARG A 195 24.64 -9.63 12.30
C ARG A 195 25.14 -11.07 12.12
N THR A 196 24.94 -11.94 13.11
CA THR A 196 25.29 -13.36 13.03
C THR A 196 24.50 -14.09 11.95
N TRP A 197 23.20 -13.80 11.79
CA TRP A 197 22.38 -14.34 10.72
C TRP A 197 22.92 -13.93 9.33
N LEU A 198 23.35 -12.68 9.17
CA LEU A 198 23.93 -12.20 7.91
C LEU A 198 25.24 -12.93 7.56
N VAL A 199 26.09 -13.21 8.55
CA VAL A 199 27.33 -13.98 8.34
C VAL A 199 27.03 -15.43 7.93
N VAL A 200 26.08 -16.09 8.60
CA VAL A 200 25.65 -17.46 8.26
C VAL A 200 25.02 -17.51 6.86
N ALA A 201 24.16 -16.54 6.53
CA ALA A 201 23.54 -16.42 5.21
C ALA A 201 24.57 -16.16 4.10
N LEU A 202 25.62 -15.37 4.38
CA LEU A 202 26.72 -15.11 3.45
C LEU A 202 27.56 -16.38 3.22
N GLY A 203 27.89 -17.12 4.27
CA GLY A 203 28.57 -18.42 4.17
C GLY A 203 27.76 -19.44 3.36
N ALA A 204 26.44 -19.52 3.59
CA ALA A 204 25.55 -20.35 2.79
C ALA A 204 25.47 -19.91 1.33
N ALA A 205 25.45 -18.59 1.06
CA ALA A 205 25.46 -18.06 -0.30
C ALA A 205 26.76 -18.41 -1.06
N LEU A 206 27.92 -18.31 -0.40
CA LEU A 206 29.22 -18.72 -0.96
C LEU A 206 29.27 -20.23 -1.23
N LEU A 207 28.74 -21.06 -0.31
CA LEU A 207 28.61 -22.50 -0.48
C LEU A 207 27.73 -22.84 -1.70
N ILE A 208 26.57 -22.22 -1.84
CA ILE A 208 25.68 -22.43 -3.00
C ILE A 208 26.37 -22.00 -4.31
N ALA A 209 27.13 -20.90 -4.26
CA ALA A 209 27.85 -20.35 -5.40
C ALA A 209 29.02 -21.23 -5.90
N SER A 210 29.69 -21.98 -5.02
CA SER A 210 30.71 -22.97 -5.44
C SER A 210 30.06 -24.24 -6.02
N GLN A 211 28.94 -24.68 -5.45
CA GLN A 211 28.28 -25.93 -5.83
C GLN A 211 27.59 -25.89 -7.20
N SER A 212 26.89 -24.80 -7.55
CA SER A 212 26.09 -24.78 -8.79
C SER A 212 25.96 -23.41 -9.44
N ARG A 213 26.22 -23.34 -10.75
CA ARG A 213 26.04 -22.12 -11.57
C ARG A 213 24.58 -21.62 -11.56
N GLY A 214 23.62 -22.55 -11.61
CA GLY A 214 22.18 -22.24 -11.51
C GLY A 214 21.82 -21.58 -10.18
N GLY A 215 22.15 -22.22 -9.05
CA GLY A 215 21.92 -21.66 -7.71
C GLY A 215 22.66 -20.33 -7.47
N MET A 216 23.88 -20.17 -7.99
CA MET A 216 24.61 -18.91 -7.95
C MET A 216 23.84 -17.77 -8.64
N LEU A 217 23.36 -18.00 -9.86
CA LEU A 217 22.60 -16.99 -10.61
C LEU A 217 21.22 -16.72 -10.00
N ALA A 218 20.54 -17.77 -9.54
CA ALA A 218 19.27 -17.67 -8.83
C ALA A 218 19.38 -16.80 -7.56
N LEU A 219 20.51 -16.87 -6.86
CA LEU A 219 20.74 -16.06 -5.67
C LEU A 219 21.19 -14.63 -6.00
N LEU A 220 22.19 -14.46 -6.87
CA LEU A 220 22.84 -13.15 -7.09
C LEU A 220 22.02 -12.20 -7.95
N LEU A 221 21.46 -12.64 -9.08
CA LEU A 221 20.80 -11.73 -10.03
C LEU A 221 19.58 -11.01 -9.41
N PRO A 222 18.67 -11.68 -8.65
CA PRO A 222 17.55 -10.99 -8.04
C PRO A 222 17.94 -10.09 -6.86
N LEU A 223 19.04 -10.40 -6.16
CA LEU A 223 19.60 -9.51 -5.12
C LEU A 223 20.15 -8.23 -5.73
N VAL A 224 20.90 -8.32 -6.83
CA VAL A 224 21.38 -7.15 -7.58
C VAL A 224 20.20 -6.34 -8.12
N LEU A 225 19.20 -6.99 -8.70
CA LEU A 225 17.96 -6.34 -9.14
C LEU A 225 17.26 -5.60 -7.98
N ALA A 226 17.14 -6.22 -6.80
CA ALA A 226 16.55 -5.57 -5.63
C ALA A 226 17.37 -4.36 -5.15
N MET A 227 18.70 -4.44 -5.17
CA MET A 227 19.58 -3.31 -4.82
C MET A 227 19.44 -2.14 -5.80
N ILE A 228 19.34 -2.42 -7.11
CA ILE A 228 19.10 -1.41 -8.14
C ILE A 228 17.70 -0.77 -7.97
N LEU A 229 16.65 -1.60 -7.87
CA LEU A 229 15.26 -1.13 -7.74
C LEU A 229 14.97 -0.37 -6.43
N THR A 230 15.81 -0.53 -5.40
CA THR A 230 15.70 0.21 -4.13
C THR A 230 16.76 1.31 -3.96
N GLY A 231 17.53 1.63 -5.00
CA GLY A 231 18.53 2.72 -4.97
C GLY A 231 19.76 2.46 -4.08
N GLN A 232 20.00 1.21 -3.66
CA GLN A 232 21.07 0.84 -2.71
C GLN A 232 22.43 0.61 -3.38
N ILE A 233 22.73 1.31 -4.48
CA ILE A 233 23.91 1.08 -5.33
C ILE A 233 25.23 1.29 -4.55
N GLY A 234 25.30 2.25 -3.63
CA GLY A 234 26.47 2.43 -2.77
C GLY A 234 26.73 1.25 -1.81
N ARG A 235 25.67 0.60 -1.31
CA ARG A 235 25.78 -0.63 -0.51
C ARG A 235 26.19 -1.81 -1.37
N PHE A 236 25.67 -1.90 -2.60
CA PHE A 236 26.10 -2.91 -3.56
C PHE A 236 27.61 -2.84 -3.82
N ALA A 237 28.15 -1.65 -4.12
CA ALA A 237 29.59 -1.46 -4.32
C ALA A 237 30.42 -1.88 -3.09
N ALA A 238 29.99 -1.50 -1.88
CA ALA A 238 30.67 -1.87 -0.64
C ALA A 238 30.63 -3.38 -0.35
N ILE A 239 29.48 -4.05 -0.57
CA ILE A 239 29.33 -5.49 -0.38
C ILE A 239 30.16 -6.25 -1.42
N THR A 240 30.16 -5.81 -2.67
CA THR A 240 31.00 -6.40 -3.73
C THR A 240 32.48 -6.27 -3.41
N ALA A 241 32.94 -5.09 -2.97
CA ALA A 241 34.34 -4.90 -2.56
C ALA A 241 34.72 -5.80 -1.37
N ALA A 242 33.87 -5.90 -0.35
CA ALA A 242 34.11 -6.79 0.80
C ALA A 242 34.16 -8.27 0.38
N LEU A 243 33.23 -8.72 -0.48
CA LEU A 243 33.25 -10.07 -1.04
C LEU A 243 34.52 -10.34 -1.86
N THR A 244 34.96 -9.40 -2.70
CA THR A 244 36.22 -9.53 -3.45
C THR A 244 37.42 -9.69 -2.51
N VAL A 245 37.50 -8.92 -1.43
CA VAL A 245 38.59 -9.07 -0.43
C VAL A 245 38.54 -10.43 0.26
N VAL A 246 37.35 -10.90 0.68
CA VAL A 246 37.19 -12.24 1.28
C VAL A 246 37.61 -13.35 0.31
N MET A 247 37.23 -13.23 -0.97
CA MET A 247 37.60 -14.19 -2.01
C MET A 247 39.11 -14.20 -2.30
N LEU A 248 39.75 -13.03 -2.32
CA LEU A 248 41.21 -12.91 -2.49
C LEU A 248 41.96 -13.51 -1.30
N LEU A 249 41.50 -13.28 -0.06
CA LEU A 249 42.09 -13.88 1.14
C LEU A 249 41.92 -15.39 1.18
N ALA A 250 40.74 -15.91 0.81
CA ALA A 250 40.50 -17.35 0.74
C ALA A 250 41.32 -18.05 -0.36
N ALA A 251 41.54 -17.37 -1.50
CA ALA A 251 42.44 -17.85 -2.55
C ALA A 251 43.93 -17.79 -2.14
N ALA A 252 44.35 -16.74 -1.43
CA ALA A 252 45.72 -16.62 -0.92
C ALA A 252 46.05 -17.59 0.22
N ALA A 253 45.03 -18.09 0.92
CA ALA A 253 45.15 -19.07 2.01
C ALA A 253 45.00 -20.53 1.54
N ASP A 254 44.84 -20.77 0.24
CA ASP A 254 44.60 -22.09 -0.38
C ASP A 254 43.47 -22.89 0.32
N LEU A 255 42.39 -22.18 0.68
CA LEU A 255 41.31 -22.75 1.50
C LEU A 255 40.39 -23.63 0.66
N GLU A 256 40.70 -24.92 0.60
CA GLU A 256 39.91 -25.95 -0.05
C GLU A 256 39.28 -26.92 0.98
N ILE A 257 37.98 -27.17 0.85
CA ILE A 257 37.27 -28.19 1.63
C ILE A 257 36.73 -29.25 0.66
N ASP A 258 37.35 -30.43 0.69
CA ASP A 258 36.91 -31.62 -0.02
C ASP A 258 35.53 -32.08 0.46
N LEU A 259 34.71 -32.57 -0.48
CA LEU A 259 33.38 -33.10 -0.21
C LEU A 259 33.29 -34.60 -0.50
N PRO A 260 32.47 -35.35 0.28
CA PRO A 260 32.19 -36.76 0.00
C PRO A 260 31.67 -36.99 -1.43
N ARG A 261 31.85 -38.22 -1.94
CA ARG A 261 31.36 -38.68 -3.26
C ARG A 261 31.95 -38.01 -4.51
N GLY A 262 33.06 -37.28 -4.40
CA GLY A 262 33.68 -36.60 -5.56
C GLY A 262 32.84 -35.42 -6.06
N GLU A 263 32.07 -34.82 -5.16
CA GLU A 263 31.37 -33.57 -5.41
C GLU A 263 32.37 -32.40 -5.42
N ARG A 264 32.01 -31.30 -6.10
CA ARG A 264 32.94 -30.17 -6.29
C ARG A 264 33.41 -29.61 -4.94
N PRO A 265 34.73 -29.49 -4.72
CA PRO A 265 35.27 -28.95 -3.48
C PRO A 265 34.84 -27.50 -3.28
N ILE A 266 34.76 -27.09 -2.02
CA ILE A 266 34.39 -25.72 -1.65
C ILE A 266 35.69 -24.91 -1.58
N SER A 267 35.97 -24.16 -2.63
CA SER A 267 37.16 -23.29 -2.72
C SER A 267 36.83 -21.94 -3.38
N ALA A 268 37.70 -20.95 -3.16
CA ALA A 268 37.58 -19.65 -3.83
C ALA A 268 37.67 -19.78 -5.36
N ALA A 269 38.53 -20.70 -5.83
CA ALA A 269 38.70 -21.01 -7.24
C ALA A 269 37.39 -21.55 -7.88
N ALA A 270 36.65 -22.43 -7.20
CA ALA A 270 35.39 -22.98 -7.71
C ALA A 270 34.31 -21.91 -7.98
N VAL A 271 34.22 -20.88 -7.13
CA VAL A 271 33.30 -19.74 -7.33
C VAL A 271 33.76 -18.87 -8.51
N VAL A 272 35.07 -18.61 -8.64
CA VAL A 272 35.63 -17.85 -9.76
C VAL A 272 35.45 -18.59 -11.09
N GLU A 273 35.64 -19.92 -11.12
CA GLU A 273 35.39 -20.76 -12.29
C GLU A 273 33.90 -20.72 -12.69
N ASN A 274 32.98 -20.83 -11.73
CA ASN A 274 31.55 -20.67 -11.98
C ASN A 274 31.21 -19.29 -12.54
N LEU A 275 31.81 -18.21 -12.02
CA LEU A 275 31.58 -16.84 -12.49
C LEU A 275 32.16 -16.62 -13.90
N ALA A 276 33.40 -17.05 -14.14
CA ALA A 276 34.08 -16.95 -15.43
C ALA A 276 33.34 -17.74 -16.53
N SER A 277 32.85 -18.94 -16.21
CA SER A 277 32.10 -19.79 -17.15
C SER A 277 30.71 -19.26 -17.55
N VAL A 278 30.21 -18.23 -16.86
CA VAL A 278 29.01 -17.47 -17.25
C VAL A 278 29.38 -16.27 -18.13
N ALA A 279 30.58 -15.72 -17.96
CA ALA A 279 31.08 -14.55 -18.71
C ALA A 279 31.84 -14.90 -20.00
N GLY A 280 32.32 -16.13 -20.16
CA GLY A 280 33.07 -16.56 -21.34
C GLY A 280 33.14 -18.08 -21.53
N SER A 281 33.50 -18.50 -22.75
CA SER A 281 33.71 -19.91 -23.11
C SER A 281 35.10 -20.39 -22.70
N SER A 282 35.22 -20.99 -21.52
CA SER A 282 36.46 -21.62 -21.07
C SER A 282 36.50 -23.13 -21.38
N GLU A 283 37.64 -23.58 -21.90
CA GLU A 283 37.97 -24.99 -22.10
C GLU A 283 38.40 -25.62 -20.75
N ALA A 284 37.59 -26.53 -20.22
CA ALA A 284 37.95 -27.34 -19.05
C ALA A 284 37.31 -28.73 -19.14
N ASN A 285 38.17 -29.76 -19.23
CA ASN A 285 37.79 -31.13 -19.56
C ASN A 285 37.00 -31.84 -18.46
N ASN A 286 35.67 -31.76 -18.56
CA ASN A 286 34.60 -32.66 -18.07
C ASN A 286 33.25 -31.89 -18.02
N LEU A 287 33.31 -30.57 -17.87
CA LEU A 287 32.15 -29.68 -17.81
C LEU A 287 31.54 -29.43 -19.19
N ASP A 288 32.36 -29.43 -20.24
CA ASP A 288 31.85 -29.15 -21.57
C ASP A 288 31.06 -30.33 -22.15
N GLY A 289 31.35 -31.59 -21.79
CA GLY A 289 30.57 -32.76 -22.23
C GLY A 289 29.10 -32.72 -21.76
N THR A 290 28.84 -32.41 -20.49
CA THR A 290 27.47 -32.27 -19.96
C THR A 290 26.76 -31.01 -20.47
N LYS A 291 27.51 -29.93 -20.73
CA LYS A 291 26.99 -28.70 -21.36
C LYS A 291 26.62 -28.93 -22.83
N GLN A 292 27.50 -29.52 -23.63
CA GLN A 292 27.26 -29.88 -25.03
C GLN A 292 26.09 -30.85 -25.16
N TRP A 293 25.98 -31.84 -24.28
CA TRP A 293 24.82 -32.75 -24.23
C TRP A 293 23.49 -32.00 -24.02
N ARG A 294 23.43 -31.05 -23.06
CA ARG A 294 22.23 -30.22 -22.85
C ARG A 294 21.93 -29.34 -24.07
N LEU A 295 22.95 -28.68 -24.63
CA LEU A 295 22.80 -27.82 -25.81
C LEU A 295 22.35 -28.60 -27.05
N GLY A 296 22.85 -29.82 -27.23
CA GLY A 296 22.42 -30.75 -28.28
C GLY A 296 20.96 -31.18 -28.11
N TRP A 297 20.54 -31.52 -26.88
CA TRP A 297 19.14 -31.85 -26.60
C TRP A 297 18.21 -30.66 -26.83
N TRP A 298 18.60 -29.46 -26.37
CA TRP A 298 17.84 -28.23 -26.61
C TRP A 298 17.79 -27.88 -28.10
N GLN A 299 18.85 -28.16 -28.88
CA GLN A 299 18.82 -28.01 -30.33
C GLN A 299 17.84 -29.00 -30.98
N ALA A 300 17.82 -30.27 -30.56
CA ALA A 300 16.85 -31.25 -31.03
C ALA A 300 15.40 -30.79 -30.76
N ILE A 301 15.11 -30.34 -29.53
CA ILE A 301 13.80 -29.78 -29.13
C ILE A 301 13.41 -28.60 -30.02
N ARG A 302 14.32 -27.63 -30.24
CA ARG A 302 14.07 -26.50 -31.14
C ARG A 302 13.82 -26.96 -32.56
N ASN A 303 14.59 -27.90 -33.09
CA ASN A 303 14.45 -28.42 -34.44
C ASN A 303 13.07 -29.07 -34.64
N TYR A 304 12.67 -30.03 -33.81
CA TYR A 304 11.41 -30.75 -34.02
C TYR A 304 10.16 -29.94 -33.66
N THR A 305 10.31 -28.90 -32.81
CA THR A 305 9.18 -28.05 -32.39
C THR A 305 9.05 -26.81 -33.26
N VAL A 306 10.09 -26.00 -33.44
CA VAL A 306 10.00 -24.71 -34.17
C VAL A 306 10.05 -24.92 -35.68
N HIS A 307 10.82 -25.90 -36.14
CA HIS A 307 11.05 -26.18 -37.56
C HIS A 307 10.49 -27.55 -38.01
N GLY A 308 9.75 -28.23 -37.13
CA GLY A 308 9.23 -29.58 -37.34
C GLY A 308 7.73 -29.69 -37.06
N PRO A 309 7.16 -30.91 -37.09
CA PRO A 309 5.71 -31.12 -37.04
C PRO A 309 5.07 -30.76 -35.69
N TYR A 310 5.87 -30.59 -34.63
CA TYR A 310 5.37 -30.37 -33.26
C TYR A 310 5.14 -28.88 -32.91
N PHE A 311 5.14 -27.97 -33.88
CA PHE A 311 4.98 -26.52 -33.66
C PHE A 311 3.78 -26.17 -32.78
N TRP A 312 2.59 -26.64 -33.16
CA TRP A 312 1.35 -26.30 -32.47
C TRP A 312 1.16 -27.08 -31.18
N THR A 313 1.65 -28.30 -31.11
CA THR A 313 1.20 -29.31 -30.14
C THR A 313 2.27 -29.69 -29.13
N GLY A 314 3.56 -29.55 -29.48
CA GLY A 314 4.63 -30.28 -28.81
C GLY A 314 4.46 -31.79 -28.93
N LYS A 315 5.41 -32.54 -28.37
CA LYS A 315 5.32 -34.00 -28.19
C LYS A 315 4.26 -34.43 -27.16
N GLY A 316 3.72 -33.49 -26.38
CA GLY A 316 2.70 -33.76 -25.36
C GLY A 316 3.28 -34.15 -23.99
N PHE A 317 2.38 -34.59 -23.11
CA PHE A 317 2.69 -34.94 -21.72
C PHE A 317 2.52 -36.45 -21.50
N GLY A 318 3.43 -37.06 -20.73
CA GLY A 318 3.41 -38.48 -20.40
C GLY A 318 4.46 -39.33 -21.11
N MET A 319 4.89 -38.95 -22.32
CA MET A 319 6.05 -39.60 -22.92
C MET A 319 7.35 -39.14 -22.24
N ASN A 320 8.33 -40.04 -22.17
CA ASN A 320 9.67 -39.73 -21.68
C ASN A 320 10.48 -39.03 -22.79
N LEU A 321 10.78 -37.74 -22.59
CA LEU A 321 11.48 -36.93 -23.60
C LEU A 321 12.92 -37.39 -23.86
N ALA A 322 13.64 -37.88 -22.85
CA ALA A 322 15.03 -38.32 -23.05
C ALA A 322 15.11 -39.56 -23.95
N GLU A 323 14.24 -40.54 -23.71
CA GLU A 323 14.11 -41.75 -24.53
C GLU A 323 13.60 -41.39 -25.94
N ALA A 324 12.60 -40.51 -26.04
CA ALA A 324 12.00 -40.10 -27.31
C ALA A 324 12.88 -39.16 -28.17
N ASP A 325 13.90 -38.54 -27.57
CA ASP A 325 14.87 -37.66 -28.26
C ASP A 325 16.25 -38.33 -28.44
N GLY A 326 16.47 -39.52 -27.87
CA GLY A 326 17.76 -40.24 -27.92
C GLY A 326 18.82 -39.75 -26.92
N PHE A 327 18.46 -38.88 -25.98
CA PHE A 327 19.34 -38.31 -24.96
C PHE A 327 19.19 -39.06 -23.63
N VAL A 328 19.43 -40.38 -23.62
CA VAL A 328 19.36 -41.19 -22.39
C VAL A 328 20.73 -41.29 -21.72
N VAL A 329 20.77 -41.11 -20.40
CA VAL A 329 21.98 -41.24 -19.57
C VAL A 329 21.63 -42.05 -18.32
N GLY A 330 22.49 -43.00 -17.93
CA GLY A 330 22.35 -43.75 -16.67
C GLY A 330 21.73 -45.15 -16.75
N LEU A 331 21.30 -45.61 -17.93
CA LEU A 331 20.76 -46.98 -18.12
C LEU A 331 21.74 -48.08 -17.66
N GLU A 332 23.04 -47.89 -17.91
CA GLU A 332 24.12 -48.83 -17.52
C GLU A 332 24.26 -49.03 -15.99
N ARG A 333 23.60 -48.20 -15.17
CA ARG A 333 23.65 -48.26 -13.70
C ARG A 333 22.29 -48.58 -13.06
N GLY A 334 21.28 -48.98 -13.86
CA GLY A 334 19.95 -49.35 -13.36
C GLY A 334 19.15 -48.20 -12.72
N GLY A 335 19.51 -46.94 -12.99
CA GLY A 335 18.82 -45.77 -12.46
C GLY A 335 17.64 -45.33 -13.35
N PRO A 336 16.64 -44.62 -12.79
CA PRO A 336 15.53 -44.07 -13.57
C PRO A 336 16.02 -42.97 -14.52
N THR A 337 15.50 -43.00 -15.76
CA THR A 337 15.85 -42.04 -16.82
C THR A 337 15.28 -40.64 -16.55
N VAL A 338 16.03 -39.60 -16.93
CA VAL A 338 15.59 -38.20 -16.85
C VAL A 338 14.43 -37.97 -17.82
N ARG A 339 13.37 -37.27 -17.40
CA ARG A 339 12.16 -37.03 -18.23
C ARG A 339 11.99 -35.60 -18.75
N SER A 340 12.85 -34.67 -18.34
CA SER A 340 12.76 -33.24 -18.67
C SER A 340 14.14 -32.65 -19.02
N PRO A 341 14.21 -31.67 -19.94
CA PRO A 341 15.47 -31.14 -20.49
C PRO A 341 16.31 -30.24 -19.54
N HIS A 342 16.08 -30.27 -18.22
CA HIS A 342 16.71 -29.37 -17.23
C HIS A 342 16.59 -27.87 -17.57
N SER A 343 15.46 -27.48 -18.15
CA SER A 343 15.07 -26.08 -18.32
C SER A 343 13.57 -26.01 -18.57
N VAL A 344 12.84 -25.33 -17.69
CA VAL A 344 11.39 -25.19 -17.77
C VAL A 344 10.93 -24.59 -19.10
N HIS A 345 11.72 -23.69 -19.70
CA HIS A 345 11.45 -23.13 -21.02
C HIS A 345 11.48 -24.21 -22.12
N MET A 346 12.46 -25.12 -22.06
CA MET A 346 12.55 -26.24 -23.00
C MET A 346 11.49 -27.31 -22.69
N THR A 347 11.09 -27.50 -21.43
CA THR A 347 9.97 -28.36 -21.04
C THR A 347 8.65 -27.88 -21.66
N TYR A 348 8.33 -26.58 -21.54
CA TYR A 348 7.13 -26.00 -22.16
C TYR A 348 7.16 -26.07 -23.68
N LEU A 349 8.32 -25.84 -24.31
CA LEU A 349 8.48 -25.95 -25.76
C LEU A 349 8.28 -27.40 -26.23
N ALA A 350 9.02 -28.35 -25.65
CA ALA A 350 8.97 -29.77 -26.04
C ALA A 350 7.58 -30.38 -25.85
N ARG A 351 6.90 -30.10 -24.72
CA ARG A 351 5.62 -30.74 -24.36
C ARG A 351 4.40 -29.99 -24.87
N GLY A 352 4.41 -28.65 -24.80
CA GLY A 352 3.29 -27.79 -25.14
C GLY A 352 3.42 -27.05 -26.49
N GLY A 353 4.52 -27.25 -27.23
CA GLY A 353 4.77 -26.59 -28.50
C GLY A 353 5.16 -25.11 -28.34
N VAL A 354 5.22 -24.40 -29.46
CA VAL A 354 5.41 -22.94 -29.48
C VAL A 354 4.29 -22.20 -28.72
N PRO A 355 3.00 -22.60 -28.81
CA PRO A 355 1.95 -22.02 -27.97
C PRO A 355 2.20 -22.19 -26.46
N GLY A 356 2.66 -23.36 -26.03
CA GLY A 356 3.00 -23.63 -24.62
C GLY A 356 4.12 -22.73 -24.09
N LEU A 357 5.21 -22.58 -24.86
CA LEU A 357 6.29 -21.66 -24.51
C LEU A 357 5.83 -20.19 -24.53
N ALA A 358 5.03 -19.78 -25.51
CA ALA A 358 4.52 -18.42 -25.61
C ALA A 358 3.62 -18.06 -24.41
N LEU A 359 2.71 -18.96 -24.01
CA LEU A 359 1.86 -18.79 -22.84
C LEU A 359 2.66 -18.76 -21.53
N TRP A 360 3.72 -19.57 -21.41
CA TRP A 360 4.63 -19.55 -20.26
C TRP A 360 5.35 -18.20 -20.11
N LEU A 361 5.96 -17.72 -21.20
CA LEU A 361 6.65 -16.43 -21.23
C LEU A 361 5.69 -15.25 -21.00
N LEU A 362 4.48 -15.31 -21.56
CA LEU A 362 3.42 -14.32 -21.31
C LEU A 362 2.98 -14.31 -19.84
N THR A 363 2.90 -15.49 -19.20
CA THR A 363 2.48 -15.62 -17.79
C THR A 363 3.48 -14.96 -16.85
N ILE A 364 4.77 -15.32 -16.94
CA ILE A 364 5.80 -14.67 -16.11
C ILE A 364 5.97 -13.19 -16.47
N GLY A 365 6.03 -12.88 -17.77
CA GLY A 365 6.26 -11.53 -18.27
C GLY A 365 5.17 -10.55 -17.84
N SER A 366 3.89 -10.92 -18.03
CA SER A 366 2.77 -10.06 -17.66
C SER A 366 2.67 -9.83 -16.15
N TRP A 367 2.90 -10.88 -15.34
CA TRP A 367 2.94 -10.77 -13.88
C TRP A 367 4.08 -9.85 -13.41
N THR A 368 5.29 -10.07 -13.93
CA THR A 368 6.50 -9.32 -13.55
C THR A 368 6.34 -7.84 -13.91
N ILE A 369 5.89 -7.54 -15.13
CA ILE A 369 5.62 -6.17 -15.58
C ILE A 369 4.50 -5.53 -14.76
N ALA A 370 3.45 -6.26 -14.40
CA ALA A 370 2.35 -5.73 -13.61
C ALA A 370 2.77 -5.38 -12.17
N LEU A 371 3.57 -6.23 -11.50
CA LEU A 371 4.09 -5.96 -10.17
C LEU A 371 5.17 -4.87 -10.16
N LEU A 372 6.08 -4.83 -11.13
CA LEU A 372 7.07 -3.75 -11.24
C LEU A 372 6.40 -2.40 -11.52
N ARG A 373 5.33 -2.36 -12.33
CA ARG A 373 4.51 -1.16 -12.51
C ARG A 373 3.81 -0.74 -11.21
N ALA A 374 3.30 -1.70 -10.43
CA ALA A 374 2.70 -1.41 -9.12
C ALA A 374 3.74 -0.91 -8.10
N ALA A 375 4.94 -1.50 -8.07
CA ALA A 375 6.06 -1.04 -7.24
C ALA A 375 6.46 0.41 -7.56
N HIS A 376 6.57 0.73 -8.85
CA HIS A 376 6.90 2.07 -9.33
C HIS A 376 5.79 3.09 -9.03
N LEU A 377 4.52 2.68 -9.16
CA LEU A 377 3.36 3.52 -8.81
C LEU A 377 3.30 3.79 -7.30
N ALA A 378 3.48 2.75 -6.48
CA ALA A 378 3.55 2.86 -5.02
C ALA A 378 4.70 3.78 -4.59
N TRP A 379 5.88 3.63 -5.19
CA TRP A 379 7.01 4.53 -4.92
C TRP A 379 6.70 5.99 -5.28
N ARG A 380 6.06 6.25 -6.44
CA ARG A 380 5.62 7.59 -6.83
C ARG A 380 4.57 8.21 -5.92
N ARG A 381 3.77 7.39 -5.24
CA ARG A 381 2.71 7.81 -4.30
C ARG A 381 3.19 7.96 -2.86
N GLY A 382 4.42 7.58 -2.54
CA GLY A 382 4.92 7.55 -1.16
C GLY A 382 4.55 6.28 -0.38
N ASP A 383 3.86 5.31 -1.00
CA ASP A 383 3.55 3.99 -0.43
C ASP A 383 4.81 3.08 -0.38
N LEU A 384 5.84 3.51 0.35
CA LEU A 384 7.16 2.90 0.32
C LEU A 384 7.14 1.41 0.73
N ASP A 385 6.26 1.00 1.64
CA ASP A 385 6.15 -0.40 2.06
C ASP A 385 5.48 -1.29 1.01
N TRP A 386 4.52 -0.78 0.24
CA TRP A 386 3.98 -1.48 -0.94
C TRP A 386 5.03 -1.58 -2.06
N ALA A 387 5.80 -0.50 -2.30
CA ALA A 387 6.89 -0.52 -3.28
C ALA A 387 7.93 -1.59 -2.93
N ARG A 388 8.40 -1.63 -1.67
CA ARG A 388 9.31 -2.66 -1.15
C ARG A 388 8.73 -4.07 -1.26
N TYR A 389 7.44 -4.23 -0.96
CA TYR A 389 6.76 -5.52 -1.01
C TYR A 389 6.66 -6.09 -2.43
N PHE A 390 6.29 -5.28 -3.41
CA PHE A 390 6.25 -5.72 -4.81
C PHE A 390 7.64 -6.05 -5.36
N VAL A 391 8.68 -5.28 -5.00
CA VAL A 391 10.08 -5.61 -5.35
C VAL A 391 10.50 -6.95 -4.73
N PHE A 392 10.17 -7.19 -3.46
CA PHE A 392 10.44 -8.47 -2.81
C PHE A 392 9.80 -9.66 -3.54
N LEU A 393 8.51 -9.57 -3.89
CA LEU A 393 7.81 -10.64 -4.60
C LEU A 393 8.42 -10.89 -5.99
N VAL A 394 8.73 -9.84 -6.75
CA VAL A 394 9.34 -9.97 -8.08
C VAL A 394 10.70 -10.64 -8.01
N CYS A 395 11.58 -10.22 -7.11
CA CYS A 395 12.90 -10.82 -6.99
C CYS A 395 12.84 -12.27 -6.48
N TYR A 396 11.91 -12.60 -5.57
CA TYR A 396 11.76 -13.98 -5.09
C TYR A 396 11.23 -14.90 -6.20
N LEU A 397 10.20 -14.49 -6.97
CA LEU A 397 9.72 -15.28 -8.11
C LEU A 397 10.81 -15.43 -9.19
N ALA A 398 11.55 -14.34 -9.50
CA ALA A 398 12.64 -14.36 -10.46
C ALA A 398 13.74 -15.35 -10.06
N SER A 399 14.06 -15.45 -8.77
CA SER A 399 15.02 -16.43 -8.24
C SER A 399 14.64 -17.87 -8.61
N ILE A 400 13.36 -18.23 -8.42
CA ILE A 400 12.84 -19.56 -8.77
C ILE A 400 12.84 -19.80 -10.29
N VAL A 401 12.49 -18.79 -11.10
CA VAL A 401 12.51 -18.90 -12.58
C VAL A 401 13.94 -19.09 -13.11
N ILE A 402 14.92 -18.41 -12.50
CA ILE A 402 16.34 -18.57 -12.86
C ILE A 402 16.82 -19.98 -12.52
N ASP A 403 16.49 -20.51 -11.34
CA ASP A 403 16.83 -21.89 -10.97
C ASP A 403 16.19 -22.91 -11.94
N ALA A 404 14.88 -22.76 -12.19
CA ALA A 404 14.12 -23.56 -13.16
C ALA A 404 14.61 -23.44 -14.61
N SER A 405 15.46 -22.46 -14.93
CA SER A 405 16.09 -22.35 -16.25
C SER A 405 17.23 -23.36 -16.45
N PHE A 406 17.78 -23.92 -15.35
CA PHE A 406 18.96 -24.81 -15.34
C PHE A 406 18.75 -26.16 -14.62
N ASP A 407 17.66 -26.30 -13.85
CA ASP A 407 17.27 -27.52 -13.15
C ASP A 407 15.76 -27.82 -13.33
N VAL A 408 15.36 -29.07 -13.07
CA VAL A 408 13.98 -29.56 -13.05
C VAL A 408 13.35 -29.15 -11.71
N ALA A 409 12.98 -27.87 -11.62
CA ALA A 409 12.52 -27.22 -10.39
C ALA A 409 10.98 -27.09 -10.31
N LEU A 410 10.32 -26.77 -11.43
CA LEU A 410 8.88 -26.48 -11.48
C LEU A 410 8.04 -27.71 -11.87
N GLU A 411 8.66 -28.68 -12.53
CA GLU A 411 8.09 -30.00 -12.82
C GLU A 411 7.95 -30.88 -11.56
N GLY A 412 8.53 -30.46 -10.42
CA GLY A 412 8.37 -31.09 -9.12
C GLY A 412 7.71 -30.14 -8.10
N PRO A 413 7.06 -30.67 -7.05
CA PRO A 413 6.34 -29.85 -6.07
C PRO A 413 7.25 -28.92 -5.24
N MET A 414 8.54 -29.24 -5.10
CA MET A 414 9.50 -28.59 -4.19
C MET A 414 9.64 -27.09 -4.45
N LEU A 415 9.76 -26.68 -5.71
CA LEU A 415 9.68 -25.27 -6.12
C LEU A 415 8.43 -24.98 -6.95
N GLY A 416 7.82 -25.97 -7.62
CA GLY A 416 6.57 -25.80 -8.36
C GLY A 416 5.42 -25.26 -7.53
N ILE A 417 5.19 -25.80 -6.34
CA ILE A 417 4.11 -25.33 -5.45
C ILE A 417 4.45 -23.96 -4.84
N PRO A 418 5.64 -23.73 -4.24
CA PRO A 418 6.06 -22.39 -3.80
C PRO A 418 6.01 -21.30 -4.87
N PHE A 419 6.39 -21.61 -6.12
CA PHE A 419 6.30 -20.69 -7.26
C PHE A 419 4.87 -20.23 -7.50
N TRP A 420 3.93 -21.16 -7.64
CA TRP A 420 2.53 -20.82 -7.91
C TRP A 420 1.85 -20.15 -6.71
N ILE A 421 2.23 -20.49 -5.48
CA ILE A 421 1.83 -19.73 -4.28
C ILE A 421 2.33 -18.28 -4.35
N LEU A 422 3.61 -18.04 -4.63
CA LEU A 422 4.19 -16.69 -4.78
C LEU A 422 3.53 -15.90 -5.91
N PHE A 423 3.23 -16.56 -7.04
CA PHE A 423 2.51 -15.97 -8.17
C PHE A 423 1.11 -15.51 -7.73
N GLY A 424 0.37 -16.36 -7.00
CA GLY A 424 -0.95 -16.05 -6.42
C GLY A 424 -0.91 -14.89 -5.43
N ILE A 425 0.08 -14.88 -4.54
CA ILE A 425 0.33 -13.75 -3.63
C ILE A 425 0.51 -12.46 -4.44
N GLY A 426 1.32 -12.50 -5.49
CA GLY A 426 1.59 -11.32 -6.33
C GLY A 426 0.37 -10.74 -7.01
N PHE A 427 -0.42 -11.55 -7.73
CA PHE A 427 -1.57 -11.00 -8.45
C PHE A 427 -2.78 -10.73 -7.54
N GLY A 428 -2.97 -11.50 -6.45
CA GLY A 428 -3.95 -11.19 -5.41
C GLY A 428 -3.64 -9.85 -4.72
N SER A 429 -2.39 -9.63 -4.31
CA SER A 429 -1.94 -8.36 -3.74
C SER A 429 -1.98 -7.21 -4.75
N LEU A 430 -1.71 -7.46 -6.03
CA LEU A 430 -1.91 -6.48 -7.11
C LEU A 430 -3.38 -6.10 -7.27
N MET A 431 -4.32 -7.04 -7.16
CA MET A 431 -5.76 -6.77 -7.21
C MET A 431 -6.22 -5.98 -5.99
N VAL A 432 -5.76 -6.31 -4.78
CA VAL A 432 -6.05 -5.54 -3.56
C VAL A 432 -5.49 -4.12 -3.65
N TYR A 433 -4.21 -3.97 -4.01
CA TYR A 433 -3.58 -2.67 -4.20
C TYR A 433 -4.31 -1.85 -5.27
N ARG A 434 -4.67 -2.46 -6.40
CA ARG A 434 -5.48 -1.78 -7.42
C ARG A 434 -6.87 -1.43 -6.90
N ALA A 435 -7.57 -2.30 -6.18
CA ALA A 435 -8.91 -2.03 -5.68
C ALA A 435 -8.93 -0.86 -4.69
N TRP A 436 -7.96 -0.80 -3.77
CA TRP A 436 -7.76 0.35 -2.89
C TRP A 436 -7.54 1.67 -3.64
N HIS A 437 -7.04 1.62 -4.89
CA HIS A 437 -6.78 2.76 -5.75
C HIS A 437 -7.58 2.75 -7.09
N ILE A 438 -8.73 2.07 -7.12
CA ILE A 438 -9.71 2.05 -8.24
C ILE A 438 -11.05 2.66 -7.81
N VAL A 439 -11.26 2.78 -6.49
CA VAL A 439 -12.17 3.79 -5.93
C VAL A 439 -11.66 5.22 -6.23
N GLU A 440 -10.40 5.35 -6.68
CA GLU A 440 -9.84 6.53 -7.35
C GLU A 440 -9.88 6.37 -8.90
N PRO A 441 -10.36 7.37 -9.67
CA PRO A 441 -10.20 7.36 -11.13
C PRO A 441 -8.75 7.72 -11.53
N PRO A 442 -8.17 7.06 -12.55
CA PRO A 442 -6.78 7.28 -12.93
C PRO A 442 -6.60 8.51 -13.83
N VAL A 443 -5.90 9.53 -13.33
CA VAL A 443 -5.42 10.66 -14.16
C VAL A 443 -4.39 10.15 -15.18
N ARG A 444 -4.84 10.00 -16.42
CA ARG A 444 -4.00 9.87 -17.63
C ARG A 444 -3.34 11.25 -17.91
N PHE A 445 -2.13 11.40 -18.48
CA PHE A 445 -1.64 10.87 -19.78
C PHE A 445 -0.11 10.83 -19.93
N GLY A 446 0.37 10.25 -21.04
CA GLY A 446 1.74 10.42 -21.56
C GLY A 446 1.87 11.65 -22.48
N ARG A 447 2.92 11.83 -23.29
CA ARG A 447 4.17 11.08 -23.55
C ARG A 447 5.13 12.02 -24.30
N ALA A 448 6.43 11.90 -24.08
CA ALA A 448 7.43 12.26 -25.09
C ALA A 448 8.68 11.37 -24.95
N THR A 449 9.44 11.20 -26.03
CA THR A 449 10.49 10.19 -26.17
C THR A 449 11.80 10.78 -26.70
N ARG A 450 12.93 10.39 -26.07
CA ARG A 450 14.30 10.25 -26.64
C ARG A 450 14.96 11.54 -27.17
N GLY A 451 16.29 11.62 -27.30
CA GLY A 451 17.43 10.73 -27.02
C GLY A 451 18.73 11.56 -27.15
N GLY A 452 19.96 11.05 -27.08
CA GLY A 452 20.51 9.71 -26.86
C GLY A 452 21.96 9.85 -26.31
N ALA A 453 22.69 8.78 -26.02
CA ALA A 453 23.32 7.97 -27.07
C ALA A 453 22.87 6.50 -27.11
N HIS A 454 23.07 5.89 -28.29
CA HIS A 454 22.68 4.52 -28.64
C HIS A 454 23.83 3.53 -28.31
N ILE A 455 23.73 2.20 -28.35
CA ILE A 455 23.15 1.25 -29.34
C ILE A 455 22.74 -0.04 -28.57
N ALA A 456 21.62 -0.75 -28.78
CA ALA A 456 20.51 -0.63 -29.74
C ALA A 456 19.12 -0.90 -29.06
N GLY A 457 18.38 -1.94 -29.50
CA GLY A 457 17.25 -2.56 -28.78
C GLY A 457 15.95 -1.74 -28.69
N ALA A 458 15.65 -0.87 -29.66
CA ALA A 458 14.81 0.29 -29.40
C ALA A 458 13.75 0.64 -30.48
N ALA A 459 13.13 -0.34 -31.17
CA ALA A 459 12.14 -0.06 -32.22
C ALA A 459 10.87 -0.94 -32.16
N LEU A 460 9.91 -0.60 -31.27
CA LEU A 460 8.47 -0.95 -31.47
C LEU A 460 7.45 -0.24 -30.52
N LEU A 461 7.76 0.95 -29.97
CA LEU A 461 6.97 1.56 -28.87
C LEU A 461 6.47 3.01 -29.13
N GLY A 462 6.38 3.39 -30.41
CA GLY A 462 6.14 4.77 -30.88
C GLY A 462 4.77 5.04 -31.54
N ALA A 463 3.66 4.55 -30.97
CA ALA A 463 2.30 4.96 -31.34
C ALA A 463 1.37 4.87 -30.12
N MET A 464 0.22 5.56 -30.10
CA MET A 464 -0.78 5.61 -29.00
C MET A 464 -0.36 6.27 -27.66
N THR A 465 -0.32 7.60 -27.62
CA THR A 465 -0.42 8.43 -26.38
C THR A 465 -0.83 9.87 -26.75
N LEU A 466 -1.94 9.99 -27.46
CA LEU A 466 -2.67 11.25 -27.63
C LEU A 466 -4.11 11.03 -27.12
N LEU A 467 -4.87 12.12 -26.92
CA LEU A 467 -5.69 12.41 -25.72
C LEU A 467 -4.78 12.78 -24.52
N GLY A 468 -5.19 13.53 -23.49
CA GLY A 468 -6.50 14.13 -23.19
C GLY A 468 -7.04 13.77 -21.79
N SER A 469 -6.40 14.26 -20.71
CA SER A 469 -6.63 13.91 -19.28
C SER A 469 -8.10 13.72 -18.90
N SER A 470 -8.36 12.71 -18.05
CA SER A 470 -9.70 12.40 -17.55
C SER A 470 -10.37 13.67 -17.02
N ARG A 471 -11.48 14.05 -17.65
CA ARG A 471 -12.27 15.21 -17.24
C ARG A 471 -12.91 14.93 -15.88
N SER A 472 -13.14 16.00 -15.12
CA SER A 472 -13.71 15.92 -13.77
C SER A 472 -15.21 16.19 -13.83
N GLU A 473 -16.01 15.16 -13.55
CA GLU A 473 -17.48 15.22 -13.60
C GLU A 473 -18.07 16.31 -12.69
N ALA A 474 -17.37 16.68 -11.60
CA ALA A 474 -17.83 17.69 -10.65
C ALA A 474 -18.03 19.09 -11.28
N ALA A 475 -17.26 19.43 -12.32
CA ALA A 475 -17.38 20.70 -13.03
C ALA A 475 -18.13 20.59 -14.38
N GLU A 476 -18.60 19.40 -14.78
CA GLU A 476 -19.08 19.17 -16.16
C GLU A 476 -20.52 19.63 -16.45
N ASN A 477 -21.37 19.83 -15.43
CA ASN A 477 -22.81 20.06 -15.63
C ASN A 477 -23.26 21.54 -15.59
N THR A 478 -22.36 22.48 -15.30
CA THR A 478 -22.75 23.87 -15.00
C THR A 478 -22.94 24.71 -16.27
N HIS A 479 -24.17 25.22 -16.45
CA HIS A 479 -24.54 26.09 -17.57
C HIS A 479 -24.58 27.57 -17.15
N CYS A 480 -24.02 28.47 -17.95
CA CYS A 480 -24.07 29.91 -17.69
C CYS A 480 -25.45 30.51 -18.03
N PRO A 481 -26.09 31.27 -17.13
CA PRO A 481 -27.36 31.94 -17.40
C PRO A 481 -27.25 33.03 -18.48
N SER A 482 -28.33 33.23 -19.24
CA SER A 482 -28.48 34.37 -20.15
C SER A 482 -28.36 35.69 -19.37
N GLY A 483 -27.57 36.64 -19.89
CA GLY A 483 -27.29 37.93 -19.24
C GLY A 483 -26.09 37.93 -18.29
N SER A 484 -25.39 36.79 -18.11
CA SER A 484 -24.09 36.76 -17.43
C SER A 484 -23.00 37.47 -18.22
N ILE A 485 -22.06 38.13 -17.53
CA ILE A 485 -20.86 38.71 -18.16
C ILE A 485 -19.88 37.57 -18.48
N LEU A 486 -19.60 37.36 -19.77
CA LEU A 486 -18.58 36.40 -20.20
C LEU A 486 -17.17 36.89 -19.85
N VAL A 487 -16.37 36.00 -19.25
CA VAL A 487 -14.99 36.23 -18.85
C VAL A 487 -14.09 35.30 -19.70
N PRO A 488 -13.53 35.77 -20.82
CA PRO A 488 -12.65 34.95 -21.66
C PRO A 488 -11.27 34.76 -21.01
N VAL A 489 -10.58 33.68 -21.39
CA VAL A 489 -9.21 33.40 -20.91
C VAL A 489 -8.28 34.57 -21.23
N GLY A 490 -7.56 35.04 -20.21
CA GLY A 490 -6.66 36.19 -20.30
C GLY A 490 -7.28 37.54 -19.94
N ALA A 491 -8.60 37.63 -19.76
CA ALA A 491 -9.23 38.81 -19.16
C ALA A 491 -8.93 38.90 -17.65
N SER A 492 -8.79 40.12 -17.13
CA SER A 492 -8.74 40.34 -15.68
C SER A 492 -10.15 40.20 -15.09
N ILE A 493 -10.37 39.17 -14.27
CA ILE A 493 -11.66 38.96 -13.61
C ILE A 493 -11.97 40.12 -12.65
N GLN A 494 -10.95 40.60 -11.92
CA GLN A 494 -11.10 41.74 -11.01
C GLN A 494 -11.56 43.01 -11.74
N ALA A 495 -10.97 43.34 -12.89
CA ALA A 495 -11.35 44.54 -13.63
C ALA A 495 -12.81 44.50 -14.16
N LEU A 496 -13.38 43.31 -14.34
CA LEU A 496 -14.80 43.12 -14.67
C LEU A 496 -15.67 43.25 -13.41
N VAL A 497 -15.24 42.68 -12.27
CA VAL A 497 -15.88 42.82 -10.96
C VAL A 497 -15.96 44.28 -10.50
N ASP A 498 -14.88 45.05 -10.68
CA ASP A 498 -14.79 46.46 -10.31
C ASP A 498 -15.78 47.33 -11.10
N LYS A 499 -15.98 47.03 -12.39
CA LYS A 499 -16.91 47.74 -13.28
C LYS A 499 -18.36 47.31 -13.10
N ALA A 500 -18.60 46.05 -12.73
CA ALA A 500 -19.93 45.50 -12.56
C ALA A 500 -20.62 45.97 -11.26
N ALA A 501 -21.94 45.88 -11.22
CA ALA A 501 -22.72 46.13 -10.02
C ALA A 501 -22.62 44.96 -9.01
N PRO A 502 -22.93 45.19 -7.72
CA PRO A 502 -23.33 44.12 -6.81
C PRO A 502 -24.50 43.31 -7.39
N GLY A 503 -24.53 41.99 -7.19
CA GLY A 503 -25.53 41.10 -7.79
C GLY A 503 -25.21 40.57 -9.20
N THR A 504 -24.15 41.04 -9.86
CA THR A 504 -23.79 40.59 -11.22
C THR A 504 -23.31 39.13 -11.25
N THR A 505 -23.72 38.39 -12.29
CA THR A 505 -23.23 37.03 -12.59
C THR A 505 -22.14 37.07 -13.64
N PHE A 506 -21.04 36.34 -13.41
CA PHE A 506 -19.91 36.16 -14.32
C PHE A 506 -19.85 34.71 -14.79
N CYS A 507 -19.76 34.51 -16.11
CA CYS A 507 -19.53 33.23 -16.75
C CYS A 507 -18.04 33.12 -17.12
N ILE A 508 -17.29 32.31 -16.38
CA ILE A 508 -15.86 32.10 -16.58
C ILE A 508 -15.66 31.03 -17.65
N ALA A 509 -15.06 31.44 -18.77
CA ALA A 509 -14.90 30.58 -19.93
C ALA A 509 -13.96 29.39 -19.64
N ALA A 510 -14.17 28.27 -20.33
CA ALA A 510 -13.31 27.09 -20.21
C ALA A 510 -11.84 27.41 -20.56
N GLY A 511 -10.90 26.84 -19.80
CA GLY A 511 -9.46 27.10 -19.90
C GLY A 511 -8.84 27.64 -18.61
N THR A 512 -7.52 27.87 -18.64
CA THR A 512 -6.74 28.26 -17.44
C THR A 512 -6.60 29.77 -17.30
N HIS A 513 -7.26 30.33 -16.29
CA HIS A 513 -7.17 31.73 -15.87
C HIS A 513 -6.09 31.84 -14.79
N ARG A 514 -4.88 32.20 -15.20
CA ARG A 514 -3.71 32.28 -14.31
C ARG A 514 -3.67 33.58 -13.50
N GLY A 515 -3.19 33.48 -12.26
CA GLY A 515 -2.85 34.62 -11.41
C GLY A 515 -4.03 35.53 -11.07
N GLN A 516 -5.25 35.02 -11.10
CA GLN A 516 -6.44 35.81 -10.74
C GLN A 516 -6.64 35.84 -9.23
N LEU A 517 -6.78 37.05 -8.69
CA LEU A 517 -7.28 37.34 -7.35
C LEU A 517 -8.62 38.06 -7.52
N VAL A 518 -9.71 37.49 -7.02
CA VAL A 518 -11.05 38.09 -7.08
C VAL A 518 -11.47 38.60 -5.71
N SER A 519 -11.74 39.88 -5.60
CA SER A 519 -12.38 40.54 -4.45
C SER A 519 -13.81 40.92 -4.86
N PRO A 520 -14.81 40.07 -4.58
CA PRO A 520 -16.17 40.23 -5.09
C PRO A 520 -16.92 41.37 -4.38
N LYS A 521 -18.05 41.78 -4.96
CA LYS A 521 -19.04 42.65 -4.32
C LYS A 521 -20.24 41.83 -3.83
N ASP A 522 -21.03 42.40 -2.92
CA ASP A 522 -22.25 41.76 -2.39
C ASP A 522 -23.11 41.14 -3.52
N ARG A 523 -23.54 39.89 -3.29
CA ARG A 523 -24.44 39.08 -4.14
C ARG A 523 -23.92 38.72 -5.53
N GLN A 524 -22.63 38.92 -5.83
CA GLN A 524 -22.08 38.49 -7.12
C GLN A 524 -21.96 36.96 -7.23
N THR A 525 -22.09 36.45 -8.44
CA THR A 525 -22.11 35.01 -8.73
C THR A 525 -21.04 34.68 -9.77
N PHE A 526 -20.19 33.69 -9.51
CA PHE A 526 -19.10 33.27 -10.38
C PHE A 526 -19.32 31.83 -10.81
N ILE A 527 -19.49 31.61 -12.10
CA ILE A 527 -19.89 30.34 -12.70
C ILE A 527 -18.82 29.91 -13.69
N GLY A 528 -18.12 28.82 -13.40
CA GLY A 528 -17.24 28.16 -14.36
C GLY A 528 -18.02 27.40 -15.43
N GLN A 529 -17.64 27.59 -16.69
CA GLN A 529 -17.96 26.62 -17.74
C GLN A 529 -17.15 25.33 -17.53
N PRO A 530 -17.60 24.16 -18.03
CA PRO A 530 -16.85 22.91 -17.94
C PRO A 530 -15.40 23.03 -18.40
N GLY A 531 -14.46 22.82 -17.47
CA GLY A 531 -13.02 23.00 -17.69
C GLY A 531 -12.47 24.41 -17.45
N ALA A 532 -13.22 25.31 -16.82
CA ALA A 532 -12.71 26.58 -16.29
C ALA A 532 -11.83 26.35 -15.06
N VAL A 533 -10.58 26.78 -15.11
CA VAL A 533 -9.58 26.62 -14.04
C VAL A 533 -9.08 27.98 -13.58
N LEU A 534 -9.30 28.32 -12.32
CA LEU A 534 -8.58 29.40 -11.63
C LEU A 534 -7.28 28.82 -11.08
N ASN A 535 -6.14 29.28 -11.60
CA ASN A 535 -4.83 28.75 -11.25
C ASN A 535 -3.98 29.87 -10.62
N GLY A 536 -3.65 29.74 -9.34
CA GLY A 536 -2.89 30.70 -8.55
C GLY A 536 -1.39 30.76 -8.86
N ALA A 537 -0.91 29.94 -9.80
CA ALA A 537 0.50 29.83 -10.18
C ALA A 537 0.82 30.50 -11.52
N GLU A 538 2.04 31.05 -11.58
CA GLU A 538 2.65 31.53 -12.82
C GLU A 538 3.53 30.46 -13.46
N LEU A 539 3.79 30.61 -14.77
CA LEU A 539 4.86 29.87 -15.45
C LEU A 539 6.21 30.50 -15.12
N ILE A 540 7.21 29.68 -14.81
CA ILE A 540 8.58 30.15 -14.57
C ILE A 540 9.30 30.28 -15.90
N THR A 541 9.52 31.52 -16.34
CA THR A 541 10.34 31.85 -17.52
C THR A 541 11.74 32.38 -17.14
N ASP A 542 11.90 32.83 -15.90
CA ASP A 542 13.09 33.37 -15.27
C ASP A 542 13.95 32.28 -14.60
N ILE A 543 14.27 31.23 -15.36
CA ILE A 543 15.09 30.11 -14.89
C ILE A 543 16.41 30.00 -15.66
N SER A 544 17.50 29.81 -14.92
CA SER A 544 18.86 29.75 -15.44
C SER A 544 19.60 28.55 -14.88
N ARG A 545 20.61 28.02 -15.58
CA ARG A 545 21.44 26.93 -15.05
C ARG A 545 22.62 27.52 -14.29
N LYS A 546 22.82 27.10 -13.04
CA LYS A 546 23.98 27.43 -12.21
C LYS A 546 24.56 26.15 -11.63
N ASP A 547 25.77 25.82 -12.06
CA ASP A 547 26.45 24.58 -11.74
C ASP A 547 25.60 23.34 -12.12
N ALA A 548 25.36 22.44 -11.16
CA ALA A 548 24.51 21.27 -11.32
C ALA A 548 23.00 21.54 -11.25
N PHE A 549 22.58 22.77 -10.94
CA PHE A 549 21.18 23.10 -10.59
C PHE A 549 20.54 24.09 -11.55
N TRP A 550 19.22 24.07 -11.60
CA TRP A 550 18.40 25.12 -12.20
C TRP A 550 17.97 26.10 -11.11
N VAL A 551 18.11 27.39 -11.38
CA VAL A 551 17.97 28.45 -10.39
C VAL A 551 17.07 29.55 -10.93
N THR A 552 16.11 29.93 -10.10
CA THR A 552 15.18 31.04 -10.34
C THR A 552 15.06 31.88 -9.06
N ALA A 553 14.86 33.19 -9.20
CA ALA A 553 14.54 34.03 -8.05
C ALA A 553 13.09 33.77 -7.62
N MET A 554 12.75 33.96 -6.34
CA MET A 554 11.36 33.86 -5.90
C MET A 554 10.93 35.08 -5.10
N PRO A 555 9.90 35.83 -5.54
CA PRO A 555 9.32 36.90 -4.75
C PRO A 555 8.84 36.39 -3.39
N GLN A 556 9.06 37.18 -2.33
CA GLN A 556 8.49 36.90 -1.01
C GLN A 556 7.08 37.47 -0.91
N PHE A 557 6.15 36.71 -0.33
CA PHE A 557 4.77 37.17 -0.12
C PHE A 557 4.60 38.16 1.05
N GLY A 558 5.64 38.39 1.85
CA GLY A 558 5.54 39.19 3.08
C GLY A 558 4.78 38.52 4.23
N ILE A 559 4.40 37.24 4.07
CA ILE A 559 3.65 36.46 5.07
C ILE A 559 4.63 35.64 5.90
N LYS A 560 4.46 35.70 7.23
CA LYS A 560 5.21 34.85 8.17
C LYS A 560 4.66 33.42 8.10
N PRO A 561 5.50 32.38 7.94
CA PRO A 561 5.07 30.98 8.04
C PRO A 561 4.37 30.72 9.37
N PHE A 562 3.27 29.97 9.33
CA PHE A 562 2.42 29.69 10.49
C PHE A 562 2.00 28.22 10.52
N GLY A 563 1.88 27.67 11.73
CA GLY A 563 1.62 26.25 11.97
C GLY A 563 2.86 25.36 12.07
N SER A 564 2.66 24.17 12.62
CA SER A 564 3.70 23.17 12.89
C SER A 564 3.83 22.15 11.77
N CYS A 565 5.05 21.71 11.50
CA CYS A 565 5.35 20.69 10.50
C CYS A 565 5.85 19.40 11.14
N LEU A 566 5.52 18.26 10.52
CA LEU A 566 6.15 16.99 10.89
C LEU A 566 7.68 17.08 10.72
N PRO A 567 8.49 16.42 11.55
CA PRO A 567 9.96 16.54 11.52
C PRO A 567 10.61 16.26 10.15
N ASN A 568 10.01 15.38 9.35
CA ASN A 568 10.50 14.98 8.02
C ASN A 568 9.78 15.73 6.86
N ARG A 569 8.95 16.73 7.17
CA ARG A 569 8.14 17.53 6.24
C ARG A 569 8.42 19.03 6.44
N ALA A 570 9.70 19.36 6.61
CA ALA A 570 10.12 20.72 6.92
C ALA A 570 9.60 21.71 5.88
N ARG A 571 9.19 22.90 6.33
CA ARG A 571 8.58 23.94 5.49
C ARG A 571 7.22 23.55 4.88
N CYS A 572 6.46 22.64 5.51
CA CYS A 572 5.03 22.45 5.24
C CYS A 572 4.24 23.78 5.24
N ASN A 573 4.61 24.70 6.14
CA ASN A 573 4.01 26.00 6.37
C ASN A 573 4.52 27.11 5.43
N ASP A 574 5.33 26.77 4.42
CA ASP A 574 5.74 27.70 3.37
C ASP A 574 4.65 27.75 2.28
N PRO A 575 3.95 28.89 2.08
CA PRO A 575 2.94 29.01 1.04
C PRO A 575 3.53 28.97 -0.38
N ARG A 576 4.85 29.16 -0.52
CA ARG A 576 5.58 29.06 -1.79
C ARG A 576 5.67 27.59 -2.23
N ARG A 577 5.07 27.27 -3.38
CA ARG A 577 5.16 25.94 -4.00
C ARG A 577 5.60 26.03 -5.46
N PHE A 578 6.27 24.98 -5.90
CA PHE A 578 6.68 24.75 -7.27
C PHE A 578 5.96 23.51 -7.80
N PHE A 579 5.59 23.54 -9.08
CA PHE A 579 4.98 22.40 -9.76
C PHE A 579 5.69 22.13 -11.07
N LEU A 580 5.95 20.86 -11.37
CA LEU A 580 6.61 20.44 -12.60
C LEU A 580 5.72 19.43 -13.33
N ASP A 581 5.30 19.80 -14.54
CA ASP A 581 4.22 19.14 -15.29
C ASP A 581 2.94 18.97 -14.44
N GLY A 582 2.63 19.99 -13.64
CA GLY A 582 1.49 20.03 -12.73
C GLY A 582 1.66 19.24 -11.42
N GLN A 583 2.75 18.49 -11.23
CA GLN A 583 3.02 17.74 -9.99
C GLN A 583 3.75 18.62 -8.97
N PRO A 584 3.34 18.66 -7.68
CA PRO A 584 4.02 19.46 -6.66
C PRO A 584 5.45 18.95 -6.40
N LEU A 585 6.38 19.88 -6.20
CA LEU A 585 7.75 19.59 -5.74
C LEU A 585 7.85 19.74 -4.22
N GLU A 586 8.64 18.86 -3.60
CA GLU A 586 8.83 18.84 -2.15
C GLU A 586 9.88 19.90 -1.71
N PRO A 587 9.57 20.83 -0.80
CA PRO A 587 10.57 21.73 -0.25
C PRO A 587 11.58 20.99 0.65
N VAL A 588 12.83 21.46 0.66
CA VAL A 588 13.85 21.00 1.62
C VAL A 588 14.48 22.17 2.39
N SER A 589 15.00 21.85 3.57
CA SER A 589 15.68 22.82 4.45
C SER A 589 17.17 22.96 4.16
N ASP A 590 17.81 21.93 3.61
CA ASP A 590 19.23 21.94 3.23
C ASP A 590 19.39 21.72 1.72
N ARG A 591 20.35 22.42 1.11
CA ARG A 591 20.72 22.25 -0.30
C ARG A 591 21.33 20.87 -0.58
N ALA A 592 21.92 20.22 0.42
CA ALA A 592 22.44 18.85 0.34
C ALA A 592 21.34 17.80 0.15
N GLU A 593 20.09 18.10 0.52
CA GLU A 593 18.92 17.23 0.31
C GLU A 593 18.28 17.38 -1.09
N LEU A 594 18.81 18.28 -1.92
CA LEU A 594 18.24 18.60 -3.22
C LEU A 594 18.50 17.48 -4.25
N GLN A 595 17.42 16.85 -4.69
CA GLN A 595 17.38 15.76 -5.67
C GLN A 595 16.12 15.92 -6.54
N PRO A 596 15.96 15.17 -7.65
CA PRO A 596 14.76 15.25 -8.48
C PRO A 596 13.47 15.04 -7.67
N GLY A 597 12.43 15.82 -7.99
CA GLY A 597 11.19 15.92 -7.22
C GLY A 597 11.24 16.91 -6.04
N ARG A 598 12.38 17.57 -5.79
CA ARG A 598 12.56 18.50 -4.65
C ARG A 598 13.03 19.89 -5.09
N VAL A 599 12.78 20.88 -4.22
CA VAL A 599 13.20 22.28 -4.37
C VAL A 599 13.82 22.81 -3.07
N TYR A 600 14.98 23.47 -3.17
CA TYR A 600 15.61 24.16 -2.07
C TYR A 600 15.51 25.67 -2.28
N SER A 601 14.88 26.40 -1.36
CA SER A 601 14.73 27.86 -1.46
C SER A 601 15.56 28.55 -0.37
N ASP A 602 16.66 29.18 -0.78
CA ASP A 602 17.56 29.93 0.10
C ASP A 602 16.89 31.24 0.54
N ALA A 603 16.71 31.40 1.85
CA ALA A 603 16.10 32.60 2.42
C ALA A 603 17.03 33.82 2.42
N ALA A 604 18.36 33.62 2.41
CA ALA A 604 19.34 34.70 2.44
C ALA A 604 19.56 35.32 1.06
N THR A 605 19.57 34.51 0.00
CA THR A 605 19.73 35.00 -1.38
C THR A 605 18.43 35.20 -2.14
N GLY A 606 17.30 34.66 -1.65
CA GLY A 606 16.01 34.67 -2.35
C GLY A 606 15.94 33.76 -3.58
N LEU A 607 16.95 32.91 -3.78
CA LEU A 607 17.06 31.99 -4.91
C LEU A 607 16.47 30.61 -4.57
N SER A 608 15.75 30.04 -5.51
CA SER A 608 15.27 28.65 -5.45
C SER A 608 16.02 27.79 -6.45
N TYR A 609 16.46 26.63 -5.97
CA TYR A 609 17.31 25.66 -6.65
C TYR A 609 16.52 24.38 -6.89
N LEU A 610 16.55 23.88 -8.13
CA LEU A 610 15.89 22.68 -8.59
C LEU A 610 16.92 21.72 -9.20
N ALA A 611 16.79 20.43 -8.93
CA ALA A 611 17.61 19.39 -9.57
C ALA A 611 17.02 18.88 -10.90
N ASP A 612 15.70 18.94 -11.06
CA ASP A 612 15.02 18.59 -12.31
C ASP A 612 15.39 19.55 -13.45
N ASP A 613 15.57 19.00 -14.65
CA ASP A 613 15.68 19.78 -15.87
C ASP A 613 14.28 20.27 -16.31
N PRO A 614 14.04 21.60 -16.37
CA PRO A 614 12.75 22.17 -16.74
C PRO A 614 12.56 22.30 -18.26
N ARG A 615 13.58 22.02 -19.08
CA ARG A 615 13.52 22.27 -20.52
C ARG A 615 12.49 21.36 -21.20
N GLY A 616 11.58 21.98 -21.96
CA GLY A 616 10.48 21.28 -22.63
C GLY A 616 9.38 20.77 -21.68
N ARG A 617 9.40 21.21 -20.41
CA ARG A 617 8.45 20.84 -19.35
C ARG A 617 7.72 22.08 -18.85
N THR A 618 6.58 21.88 -18.19
CA THR A 618 5.82 23.00 -17.61
C THR A 618 6.25 23.20 -16.16
N LEU A 619 7.13 24.17 -15.90
CA LEU A 619 7.50 24.56 -14.54
C LEU A 619 6.64 25.77 -14.10
N GLU A 620 5.95 25.62 -12.97
CA GLU A 620 5.08 26.63 -12.38
C GLU A 620 5.55 26.97 -10.95
N ARG A 621 5.27 28.19 -10.48
CA ARG A 621 5.31 28.54 -9.04
C ARG A 621 4.06 29.28 -8.62
N THR A 622 3.62 29.05 -7.38
CA THR A 622 2.55 29.83 -6.74
C THR A 622 2.85 31.33 -6.80
N ARG A 623 1.87 32.15 -7.18
CA ARG A 623 2.02 33.61 -7.40
C ARG A 623 0.98 34.44 -6.64
N VAL A 624 -0.19 33.89 -6.34
CA VAL A 624 -1.32 34.61 -5.73
C VAL A 624 -1.85 33.83 -4.53
N LEU A 625 -2.26 34.53 -3.47
CA LEU A 625 -2.68 33.94 -2.20
C LEU A 625 -4.04 33.24 -2.26
N TYR A 626 -5.03 33.84 -2.92
CA TYR A 626 -6.44 33.38 -2.93
C TYR A 626 -7.04 33.49 -4.33
N ALA A 627 -7.97 32.60 -4.67
CA ALA A 627 -8.83 32.76 -5.85
C ALA A 627 -9.91 33.82 -5.57
N PHE A 628 -10.58 33.69 -4.42
CA PHE A 628 -11.60 34.61 -3.94
C PHE A 628 -11.21 35.13 -2.55
N ASN A 629 -10.82 36.40 -2.48
CA ASN A 629 -10.53 37.13 -1.25
C ASN A 629 -11.83 37.81 -0.80
N ASN A 630 -12.38 37.46 0.37
CA ASN A 630 -13.78 37.75 0.69
C ASN A 630 -14.06 39.26 0.85
N ARG A 631 -13.11 40.03 1.40
CA ARG A 631 -13.17 41.50 1.61
C ARG A 631 -14.46 42.01 2.29
N GLY A 632 -15.16 41.18 3.06
CA GLY A 632 -16.42 41.52 3.71
C GLY A 632 -17.66 41.51 2.79
N ALA A 633 -17.56 40.92 1.59
CA ALA A 633 -18.68 40.77 0.67
C ALA A 633 -19.66 39.68 1.15
N ARG A 634 -20.96 39.87 0.90
CA ARG A 634 -22.02 38.97 1.40
C ARG A 634 -22.84 38.36 0.27
N GLY A 635 -23.38 37.16 0.47
CA GLY A 635 -24.29 36.52 -0.51
C GLY A 635 -23.60 36.06 -1.79
N VAL A 636 -22.28 35.88 -1.81
CA VAL A 636 -21.51 35.55 -3.01
C VAL A 636 -21.67 34.07 -3.35
N THR A 637 -21.80 33.74 -4.64
CA THR A 637 -21.84 32.35 -5.11
C THR A 637 -20.60 32.03 -5.94
N VAL A 638 -19.94 30.90 -5.66
CA VAL A 638 -18.79 30.36 -6.40
C VAL A 638 -19.12 28.93 -6.85
N LYS A 639 -19.20 28.70 -8.16
CA LYS A 639 -19.72 27.46 -8.73
C LYS A 639 -18.98 26.97 -9.98
N GLY A 640 -18.82 25.65 -10.12
CA GLY A 640 -18.40 25.02 -11.38
C GLY A 640 -16.92 25.23 -11.74
N LEU A 641 -16.08 25.59 -10.78
CA LEU A 641 -14.68 25.96 -11.01
C LEU A 641 -13.71 24.88 -10.50
N VAL A 642 -12.60 24.70 -11.21
CA VAL A 642 -11.38 24.13 -10.62
C VAL A 642 -10.57 25.28 -10.01
N VAL A 643 -10.25 25.21 -8.72
CA VAL A 643 -9.46 26.20 -7.99
C VAL A 643 -8.17 25.56 -7.49
N GLU A 644 -7.04 25.92 -8.11
CA GLU A 644 -5.77 25.25 -7.85
C GLU A 644 -4.53 26.15 -7.70
N LYS A 645 -3.53 25.63 -6.98
CA LYS A 645 -2.16 26.17 -6.90
C LYS A 645 -2.06 27.62 -6.36
N TYR A 646 -2.96 27.98 -5.45
CA TYR A 646 -2.88 29.23 -4.71
C TYR A 646 -1.93 29.15 -3.51
N ALA A 647 -1.19 30.23 -3.26
CA ALA A 647 -0.25 30.41 -2.14
C ALA A 647 -0.97 30.71 -0.82
N THR A 648 -2.08 30.03 -0.55
CA THR A 648 -2.91 30.23 0.64
C THR A 648 -2.09 30.00 1.91
N PRO A 649 -2.09 30.94 2.88
CA PRO A 649 -1.56 30.70 4.22
C PRO A 649 -2.27 29.53 4.92
N ALA A 650 -1.64 29.00 5.96
CA ALA A 650 -2.30 28.04 6.84
C ALA A 650 -3.55 28.67 7.50
N GLN A 651 -4.55 27.84 7.79
CA GLN A 651 -5.90 28.17 8.27
C GLN A 651 -6.80 28.96 7.30
N GLN A 652 -6.30 29.39 6.14
CA GLN A 652 -7.01 30.27 5.20
C GLN A 652 -7.31 29.57 3.86
N GLY A 653 -8.52 29.78 3.33
CA GLY A 653 -9.03 29.14 2.12
C GLY A 653 -8.59 29.83 0.81
N ALA A 654 -8.43 29.05 -0.26
CA ALA A 654 -8.27 29.58 -1.61
C ALA A 654 -9.58 30.23 -2.11
N ILE A 655 -10.71 29.65 -1.71
CA ILE A 655 -12.03 30.29 -1.73
C ILE A 655 -12.31 30.81 -0.31
N PHE A 656 -12.80 32.04 -0.21
CA PHE A 656 -13.02 32.76 1.06
C PHE A 656 -11.70 33.08 1.80
N GLY A 657 -10.75 33.71 1.10
CA GLY A 657 -9.54 34.26 1.73
C GLY A 657 -9.81 35.47 2.61
N ASP A 658 -8.95 35.71 3.60
CA ASP A 658 -9.08 36.68 4.70
C ASP A 658 -10.14 36.34 5.79
N GLU A 659 -10.03 36.98 6.96
CA GLU A 659 -10.85 36.73 8.17
C GLU A 659 -11.87 37.86 8.46
N ASN A 660 -12.34 38.56 7.42
CA ASN A 660 -13.28 39.67 7.59
C ASN A 660 -14.69 39.19 7.98
N ALA A 661 -15.00 39.31 9.28
CA ALA A 661 -16.28 38.91 9.89
C ALA A 661 -17.56 39.52 9.25
N ARG A 662 -17.45 40.52 8.36
CA ARG A 662 -18.60 41.01 7.58
C ARG A 662 -19.02 40.02 6.47
N ALA A 663 -18.10 39.21 5.94
CA ALA A 663 -18.41 38.28 4.86
C ALA A 663 -19.23 37.11 5.37
N THR A 664 -20.41 36.94 4.76
CA THR A 664 -21.48 36.07 5.26
C THR A 664 -22.39 35.63 4.12
N ASP A 665 -23.14 34.55 4.31
CA ASP A 665 -24.13 34.03 3.37
C ASP A 665 -23.53 33.55 2.02
N TRP A 666 -22.28 33.03 2.00
CA TRP A 666 -21.67 32.54 0.75
C TRP A 666 -22.16 31.14 0.37
N LEU A 667 -22.38 30.90 -0.93
CA LEU A 667 -22.66 29.59 -1.50
C LEU A 667 -21.45 29.12 -2.32
N ILE A 668 -20.81 28.03 -1.89
CA ILE A 668 -19.66 27.43 -2.57
C ILE A 668 -20.08 26.02 -2.99
N GLU A 669 -20.45 25.83 -4.26
CA GLU A 669 -21.02 24.57 -4.73
C GLU A 669 -20.47 24.04 -6.06
N ASP A 670 -20.43 22.71 -6.22
CA ASP A 670 -20.04 22.06 -7.49
C ASP A 670 -18.64 22.49 -8.00
N ASN A 671 -17.65 22.65 -7.10
CA ASN A 671 -16.27 23.00 -7.43
C ASN A 671 -15.28 21.85 -7.17
N GLU A 672 -14.10 21.92 -7.79
CA GLU A 672 -12.94 21.09 -7.46
C GLU A 672 -11.82 21.98 -6.90
N VAL A 673 -11.38 21.76 -5.66
CA VAL A 673 -10.46 22.66 -4.95
C VAL A 673 -9.23 21.88 -4.48
N ARG A 674 -8.07 22.14 -5.10
CA ARG A 674 -6.89 21.26 -4.99
C ARG A 674 -5.53 21.96 -5.06
N PHE A 675 -4.50 21.34 -4.48
CA PHE A 675 -3.10 21.81 -4.56
C PHE A 675 -2.87 23.26 -4.08
N ASN A 676 -3.76 23.80 -3.24
CA ASN A 676 -3.58 25.11 -2.60
C ASN A 676 -2.72 24.93 -1.33
N SER A 677 -1.88 25.90 -0.98
CA SER A 677 -0.81 25.70 0.02
C SER A 677 -1.25 25.51 1.47
N GLY A 678 -2.51 25.82 1.80
CA GLY A 678 -3.09 25.86 3.14
C GLY A 678 -4.43 25.13 3.13
N ALA A 679 -5.52 25.84 3.43
CA ALA A 679 -6.87 25.29 3.27
C ALA A 679 -7.39 25.47 1.82
N GLY A 680 -8.21 24.53 1.35
CA GLY A 680 -8.91 24.69 0.08
C GLY A 680 -10.02 25.74 0.16
N ILE A 681 -10.92 25.59 1.12
CA ILE A 681 -12.10 26.44 1.33
C ILE A 681 -12.10 26.96 2.77
N ALA A 682 -12.50 28.21 2.98
CA ALA A 682 -12.93 28.72 4.28
C ALA A 682 -14.38 29.23 4.21
N THR A 683 -14.96 29.63 5.34
CA THR A 683 -16.34 30.15 5.41
C THR A 683 -16.45 31.34 6.34
N GLY A 684 -17.55 32.09 6.21
CA GLY A 684 -18.07 32.98 7.24
C GLY A 684 -19.48 32.56 7.66
N GLU A 685 -20.13 33.38 8.50
CA GLU A 685 -21.48 33.13 9.02
C GLU A 685 -22.49 32.79 7.90
N ARG A 686 -23.38 31.82 8.15
CA ARG A 686 -24.46 31.37 7.24
C ARG A 686 -24.00 30.89 5.86
N SER A 687 -22.73 30.54 5.71
CA SER A 687 -22.21 30.01 4.44
C SER A 687 -22.59 28.54 4.24
N VAL A 688 -22.80 28.15 2.99
CA VAL A 688 -23.10 26.78 2.56
C VAL A 688 -22.02 26.29 1.60
N VAL A 689 -21.34 25.20 1.97
CA VAL A 689 -20.32 24.52 1.13
C VAL A 689 -20.86 23.15 0.76
N ARG A 690 -21.18 22.92 -0.51
CA ARG A 690 -21.82 21.66 -0.93
C ARG A 690 -21.44 21.06 -2.27
N ARG A 691 -21.45 19.73 -2.37
CA ARG A 691 -21.13 18.98 -3.60
C ARG A 691 -19.78 19.36 -4.25
N ASN A 692 -18.81 19.77 -3.43
CA ASN A 692 -17.46 20.06 -3.90
C ASN A 692 -16.56 18.82 -3.75
N LYS A 693 -15.54 18.72 -4.62
CA LYS A 693 -14.38 17.84 -4.40
C LYS A 693 -13.25 18.68 -3.82
N VAL A 694 -12.84 18.41 -2.59
CA VAL A 694 -11.86 19.23 -1.86
C VAL A 694 -10.69 18.35 -1.44
N HIS A 695 -9.61 18.37 -2.22
CA HIS A 695 -8.58 17.33 -2.11
C HIS A 695 -7.17 17.81 -2.39
N HIS A 696 -6.17 17.10 -1.88
CA HIS A 696 -4.76 17.41 -2.12
C HIS A 696 -4.35 18.85 -1.78
N ASN A 697 -5.04 19.51 -0.84
CA ASN A 697 -4.62 20.81 -0.33
C ASN A 697 -3.52 20.63 0.73
N GLY A 698 -2.71 21.68 0.92
CA GLY A 698 -1.45 21.62 1.63
C GLY A 698 -1.58 21.31 3.12
N GLN A 699 -2.68 21.75 3.75
CA GLN A 699 -2.96 21.61 5.19
C GLN A 699 -4.36 21.05 5.47
N LEU A 700 -5.41 21.68 4.94
CA LEU A 700 -6.81 21.38 5.22
C LEU A 700 -7.62 21.31 3.94
N GLY A 701 -8.68 20.50 3.91
CA GLY A 701 -9.72 20.64 2.91
C GLY A 701 -10.54 21.91 3.15
N ILE A 702 -11.25 21.95 4.29
CA ILE A 702 -12.14 23.07 4.66
C ILE A 702 -11.81 23.59 6.07
N SER A 703 -11.72 24.92 6.21
CA SER A 703 -11.55 25.65 7.47
C SER A 703 -12.79 26.51 7.76
N PRO A 704 -13.89 25.94 8.30
CA PRO A 704 -15.10 26.70 8.57
C PRO A 704 -14.95 27.65 9.76
N ASN A 705 -15.43 28.88 9.58
CA ASN A 705 -15.51 29.93 10.59
C ASN A 705 -16.89 30.58 10.56
N GLY A 706 -17.28 31.20 11.68
CA GLY A 706 -18.58 31.84 11.88
C GLY A 706 -19.67 30.91 12.41
N SER A 707 -20.92 31.40 12.42
CA SER A 707 -22.09 30.67 12.91
C SER A 707 -23.01 30.18 11.78
N ASP A 708 -23.87 29.19 12.05
CA ASP A 708 -24.90 28.69 11.12
C ASP A 708 -24.35 28.19 9.77
N VAL A 709 -23.10 27.71 9.78
CA VAL A 709 -22.42 27.19 8.59
C VAL A 709 -22.92 25.78 8.27
N VAL A 710 -23.10 25.48 6.98
CA VAL A 710 -23.47 24.14 6.49
C VAL A 710 -22.41 23.63 5.53
N ILE A 711 -21.86 22.45 5.82
CA ILE A 711 -20.97 21.69 4.94
C ILE A 711 -21.68 20.37 4.61
N GLU A 712 -22.20 20.23 3.39
CA GLU A 712 -23.05 19.11 3.00
C GLU A 712 -22.68 18.44 1.65
N ASP A 713 -22.78 17.11 1.58
CA ASP A 713 -22.61 16.33 0.36
C ASP A 713 -21.25 16.53 -0.37
N ASN A 714 -20.16 16.89 0.33
CA ASN A 714 -18.83 17.07 -0.26
C ASN A 714 -17.99 15.78 -0.22
N GLU A 715 -17.04 15.66 -1.15
CA GLU A 715 -15.99 14.64 -1.16
C GLU A 715 -14.66 15.30 -0.72
N ILE A 716 -14.12 14.93 0.44
CA ILE A 716 -13.01 15.63 1.10
C ILE A 716 -11.87 14.65 1.39
N TYR A 717 -10.81 14.66 0.58
CA TYR A 717 -9.81 13.57 0.61
C TYR A 717 -8.36 13.95 0.34
N GLU A 718 -7.44 13.14 0.88
CA GLU A 718 -5.98 13.29 0.69
C GLU A 718 -5.46 14.72 0.93
N ASN A 719 -6.12 15.51 1.79
CA ASN A 719 -5.61 16.81 2.21
C ASN A 719 -4.48 16.66 3.24
N ASN A 720 -3.76 17.75 3.47
CA ASN A 720 -2.46 17.80 4.14
C ASN A 720 -1.30 17.16 3.34
N ILE A 721 -1.23 17.39 2.03
CA ILE A 721 -0.13 16.84 1.21
C ILE A 721 1.25 17.42 1.57
N TYR A 722 1.31 18.55 2.29
CA TYR A 722 2.59 19.18 2.67
C TYR A 722 3.06 18.79 4.08
N GLY A 723 2.29 18.01 4.84
CA GLY A 723 2.76 17.39 6.07
C GLY A 723 2.87 18.35 7.26
N PHE A 724 1.86 19.21 7.42
CA PHE A 724 1.56 19.82 8.71
C PHE A 724 1.33 18.73 9.76
N ASP A 725 1.69 19.03 10.99
CA ASP A 725 1.47 18.14 12.12
C ASP A 725 -0.02 18.15 12.51
N ALA A 726 -0.68 16.99 12.52
CA ALA A 726 -2.07 16.89 12.90
C ALA A 726 -2.31 17.22 14.39
N ALA A 727 -1.30 17.04 15.25
CA ALA A 727 -1.35 17.48 16.65
C ALA A 727 -1.34 19.01 16.81
N TRP A 728 -1.04 19.76 15.74
CA TRP A 728 -1.32 21.18 15.65
C TRP A 728 -2.65 21.41 14.92
N GLU A 729 -2.68 21.16 13.61
CA GLU A 729 -3.85 21.34 12.77
C GLU A 729 -3.64 20.83 11.33
N ALA A 730 -4.24 19.69 10.99
CA ALA A 730 -4.26 19.20 9.61
C ALA A 730 -5.35 18.14 9.36
N GLY A 731 -5.75 17.96 8.10
CA GLY A 731 -6.68 16.90 7.70
C GLY A 731 -7.79 17.35 6.74
N GLY A 732 -8.98 16.77 6.87
CA GLY A 732 -10.14 17.05 6.01
C GLY A 732 -10.80 18.38 6.35
N VAL A 733 -11.40 18.47 7.54
CA VAL A 733 -12.05 19.68 8.05
C VAL A 733 -11.56 19.97 9.47
N LYS A 734 -11.23 21.23 9.78
CA LYS A 734 -11.13 21.70 11.17
C LYS A 734 -11.81 23.06 11.35
N ALA A 735 -12.74 23.12 12.29
CA ALA A 735 -13.41 24.33 12.72
C ALA A 735 -12.78 24.88 14.02
N GLY A 736 -12.78 26.21 14.18
CA GLY A 736 -12.38 26.90 15.41
C GLY A 736 -13.42 27.94 15.83
N LYS A 737 -13.85 27.95 17.09
CA LYS A 737 -14.78 28.96 17.67
C LYS A 737 -16.07 29.17 16.85
N VAL A 738 -16.69 28.07 16.40
CA VAL A 738 -17.93 28.09 15.61
C VAL A 738 -19.18 27.79 16.44
N GLU A 739 -20.33 28.31 16.01
CA GLU A 739 -21.62 27.99 16.61
C GLU A 739 -22.65 27.50 15.56
N ARG A 740 -23.45 26.48 15.86
CA ARG A 740 -24.48 25.93 14.94
C ARG A 740 -23.91 25.44 13.59
N LEU A 741 -22.67 24.92 13.60
CA LEU A 741 -22.07 24.25 12.44
C LEU A 741 -22.77 22.91 12.15
N THR A 742 -23.19 22.69 10.91
CA THR A 742 -23.73 21.41 10.42
C THR A 742 -22.79 20.77 9.40
N LEU A 743 -22.40 19.52 9.65
CA LEU A 743 -21.59 18.66 8.79
C LEU A 743 -22.43 17.43 8.43
N ARG A 744 -22.95 17.34 7.19
CA ARG A 744 -23.83 16.23 6.80
C ARG A 744 -23.59 15.60 5.44
N GLY A 745 -23.79 14.29 5.32
CA GLY A 745 -23.72 13.59 4.03
C GLY A 745 -22.35 13.61 3.33
N ASN A 746 -21.29 14.12 3.97
CA ASN A 746 -19.97 14.24 3.36
C ASN A 746 -19.26 12.88 3.34
N HIS A 747 -18.45 12.64 2.31
CA HIS A 747 -17.50 11.53 2.26
C HIS A 747 -16.09 12.09 2.53
N VAL A 748 -15.52 11.74 3.68
CA VAL A 748 -14.29 12.34 4.20
C VAL A 748 -13.24 11.24 4.42
N HIS A 749 -12.25 11.14 3.53
CA HIS A 749 -11.40 9.97 3.51
C HIS A 749 -9.92 10.19 3.17
N ASP A 750 -9.07 9.30 3.68
CA ASP A 750 -7.64 9.23 3.34
C ASP A 750 -6.85 10.55 3.57
N ASN A 751 -7.36 11.49 4.37
CA ASN A 751 -6.65 12.73 4.69
C ASN A 751 -5.45 12.45 5.62
N TYR A 752 -4.36 13.22 5.45
CA TYR A 752 -3.16 13.10 6.28
C TYR A 752 -3.30 13.86 7.62
N GLY A 753 -4.38 13.59 8.34
CA GLY A 753 -4.72 14.17 9.64
C GLY A 753 -6.10 13.70 10.09
N SER A 754 -6.82 14.51 10.86
CA SER A 754 -8.20 14.22 11.28
C SER A 754 -9.18 14.30 10.11
N GLY A 755 -10.27 13.54 10.16
CA GLY A 755 -11.35 13.62 9.15
C GLY A 755 -12.18 14.89 9.31
N LEU A 756 -13.01 14.92 10.35
CA LEU A 756 -13.86 16.05 10.74
C LEU A 756 -13.53 16.49 12.16
N TRP A 757 -13.00 17.70 12.33
CA TRP A 757 -12.54 18.21 13.62
C TRP A 757 -13.25 19.53 13.99
N CYS A 758 -13.70 19.64 15.24
CA CYS A 758 -14.07 20.92 15.87
C CYS A 758 -13.18 21.13 17.10
N ASP A 759 -12.58 22.30 17.21
CA ASP A 759 -11.63 22.68 18.26
C ASP A 759 -11.99 24.08 18.78
N VAL A 760 -11.57 24.40 20.00
CA VAL A 760 -11.76 25.66 20.72
C VAL A 760 -13.20 26.20 20.71
N ASP A 761 -13.93 26.04 21.82
CA ASP A 761 -15.20 26.74 22.06
C ASP A 761 -16.28 26.51 20.98
N CYS A 762 -16.24 25.38 20.25
CA CYS A 762 -17.35 25.02 19.36
C CYS A 762 -18.64 24.82 20.16
N ARG A 763 -19.79 25.23 19.60
CA ARG A 763 -21.12 25.12 20.23
C ARG A 763 -22.21 24.67 19.27
N ASN A 764 -23.15 23.87 19.74
CA ASN A 764 -24.35 23.45 19.00
C ASN A 764 -24.03 22.76 17.65
N VAL A 765 -23.00 21.91 17.61
CA VAL A 765 -22.48 21.33 16.35
C VAL A 765 -23.18 20.01 16.01
N LEU A 766 -23.55 19.82 14.74
CA LEU A 766 -24.22 18.62 14.23
C LEU A 766 -23.35 17.89 13.20
N PHE A 767 -23.00 16.64 13.46
CA PHE A 767 -22.36 15.72 12.52
C PHE A 767 -23.35 14.60 12.19
N GLU A 768 -23.93 14.57 10.98
CA GLU A 768 -24.92 13.54 10.62
C GLU A 768 -24.76 12.88 9.25
N ASN A 769 -24.99 11.57 9.18
CA ASN A 769 -25.02 10.79 7.93
C ASN A 769 -23.73 10.87 7.08
N ASN A 770 -22.59 11.25 7.66
CA ASN A 770 -21.30 11.32 6.94
C ASN A 770 -20.68 9.92 6.81
N LEU A 771 -19.91 9.70 5.74
CA LEU A 771 -18.99 8.56 5.60
C LEU A 771 -17.56 9.05 5.87
N VAL A 772 -16.99 8.67 7.01
CA VAL A 772 -15.69 9.17 7.47
C VAL A 772 -14.72 8.01 7.63
N GLU A 773 -13.75 7.87 6.74
CA GLU A 773 -12.96 6.63 6.66
C GLU A 773 -11.48 6.82 6.36
N ARG A 774 -10.64 5.89 6.86
CA ARG A 774 -9.23 5.78 6.48
C ARG A 774 -8.35 7.02 6.75
N ASN A 775 -8.83 8.04 7.46
CA ASN A 775 -8.04 9.22 7.80
C ASN A 775 -6.83 8.84 8.68
N SER A 776 -5.76 9.63 8.61
CA SER A 776 -4.50 9.29 9.29
C SER A 776 -4.59 9.46 10.80
N ASP A 777 -5.44 10.36 11.27
CA ASP A 777 -5.78 10.56 12.67
C ASP A 777 -7.26 10.27 12.91
N ALA A 778 -7.86 10.85 13.95
CA ALA A 778 -9.24 10.61 14.35
C ALA A 778 -10.24 10.86 13.22
N GLY A 779 -11.28 10.02 13.14
CA GLY A 779 -12.34 10.14 12.13
C GLY A 779 -13.17 11.41 12.37
N ILE A 780 -13.90 11.43 13.47
CA ILE A 780 -14.56 12.62 14.00
C ILE A 780 -13.88 13.00 15.31
N PHE A 781 -13.41 14.23 15.44
CA PHE A 781 -12.73 14.75 16.62
C PHE A 781 -13.44 16.01 17.13
N TYR A 782 -13.84 16.01 18.40
CA TYR A 782 -14.49 17.13 19.05
C TYR A 782 -13.68 17.50 20.30
N GLU A 783 -13.01 18.65 20.27
CA GLU A 783 -11.99 19.05 21.24
C GLU A 783 -12.34 20.37 21.93
N ILE A 784 -12.14 20.46 23.25
CA ILE A 784 -12.30 21.67 24.08
C ILE A 784 -13.55 22.52 23.75
N SER A 785 -14.70 21.84 23.64
CA SER A 785 -15.94 22.38 23.06
C SER A 785 -17.20 21.92 23.82
N PHE A 786 -18.39 22.33 23.36
CA PHE A 786 -19.66 22.20 24.10
C PHE A 786 -20.82 21.78 23.20
N ASP A 787 -21.74 20.99 23.74
CA ASP A 787 -23.10 20.75 23.21
C ASP A 787 -23.11 20.38 21.72
N ALA A 788 -22.89 19.10 21.40
CA ALA A 788 -22.86 18.60 20.03
C ALA A 788 -23.66 17.30 19.85
N ILE A 789 -24.08 17.04 18.62
CA ILE A 789 -24.77 15.82 18.20
C ILE A 789 -23.95 15.14 17.11
N ILE A 790 -23.48 13.92 17.35
CA ILE A 790 -22.77 13.08 16.38
C ILE A 790 -23.64 11.85 16.12
N ARG A 791 -24.36 11.81 15.00
CA ARG A 791 -25.36 10.77 14.75
C ARG A 791 -25.36 10.14 13.37
N ASN A 792 -25.74 8.87 13.30
CA ASN A 792 -25.96 8.14 12.03
C ASN A 792 -24.77 8.15 11.06
N ASN A 793 -23.55 8.47 11.52
CA ASN A 793 -22.36 8.49 10.68
C ASN A 793 -21.83 7.06 10.49
N THR A 794 -21.28 6.77 9.32
CA THR A 794 -20.48 5.55 9.07
C THR A 794 -19.01 5.93 9.16
N VAL A 795 -18.34 5.43 10.20
CA VAL A 795 -16.97 5.83 10.57
C VAL A 795 -16.08 4.61 10.56
N ARG A 796 -15.09 4.49 9.67
CA ARG A 796 -14.33 3.22 9.56
C ARG A 796 -12.84 3.37 9.27
N LEU A 797 -12.04 2.57 9.97
CA LEU A 797 -10.60 2.40 9.73
C LEU A 797 -9.79 3.71 9.79
N ASN A 798 -10.22 4.68 10.60
CA ASN A 798 -9.45 5.91 10.88
C ASN A 798 -8.29 5.63 11.86
N GLY A 799 -7.43 6.63 12.10
CA GLY A 799 -6.24 6.49 12.95
C GLY A 799 -5.07 5.77 12.26
N THR A 800 -4.98 5.81 10.93
CA THR A 800 -4.03 4.97 10.17
C THR A 800 -2.55 5.34 10.31
N GLY A 801 -2.20 6.51 10.87
CA GLY A 801 -0.83 7.01 10.99
C GLY A 801 -0.13 7.30 9.65
N ARG A 802 -0.87 7.34 8.54
CA ARG A 802 -0.32 7.63 7.20
C ARG A 802 0.22 9.07 7.13
N GLY A 803 1.14 9.30 6.20
CA GLY A 803 1.86 10.58 6.08
C GLY A 803 2.86 10.87 7.21
N GLY A 804 2.98 10.00 8.22
CA GLY A 804 3.82 10.22 9.41
C GLY A 804 3.09 10.87 10.58
N GLN A 805 1.75 10.93 10.54
CA GLN A 805 0.91 11.38 11.66
C GLN A 805 0.89 10.38 12.82
N GLN A 806 0.39 10.82 13.97
CA GLN A 806 0.30 10.02 15.20
C GLN A 806 -0.50 8.72 15.02
N GLY A 807 -1.71 8.82 14.45
CA GLY A 807 -2.62 7.67 14.31
C GLY A 807 -3.09 7.11 15.65
N SER A 808 -3.57 5.86 15.66
CA SER A 808 -4.04 5.24 16.90
C SER A 808 -2.88 4.92 17.87
N ALA A 809 -2.71 5.78 18.87
CA ALA A 809 -1.72 5.63 19.94
C ALA A 809 -2.38 5.89 21.31
N TRP A 810 -2.26 4.94 22.24
CA TRP A 810 -3.08 4.87 23.46
C TRP A 810 -4.58 4.87 23.13
N ILE A 811 -5.25 6.01 23.24
CA ILE A 811 -6.67 6.22 22.85
C ILE A 811 -6.85 7.30 21.77
N TRP A 812 -5.77 7.96 21.35
CA TRP A 812 -5.79 8.93 20.27
C TRP A 812 -6.11 8.27 18.92
N GLY A 813 -6.39 9.08 17.89
CA GLY A 813 -6.69 8.59 16.55
C GLY A 813 -7.91 7.67 16.49
N ALA A 814 -8.97 7.98 17.25
CA ALA A 814 -10.16 7.13 17.33
C ALA A 814 -11.12 7.30 16.15
N GLY A 815 -12.07 6.37 15.99
CA GLY A 815 -13.20 6.55 15.08
C GLY A 815 -13.97 7.84 15.42
N ILE A 816 -14.45 7.94 16.65
CA ILE A 816 -15.06 9.15 17.20
C ILE A 816 -14.35 9.48 18.53
N GLN A 817 -13.80 10.70 18.62
CA GLN A 817 -12.98 11.17 19.72
C GLN A 817 -13.59 12.44 20.31
N ILE A 818 -13.99 12.40 21.58
CA ILE A 818 -14.44 13.57 22.34
C ILE A 818 -13.34 13.89 23.35
N ALA A 819 -12.63 15.00 23.22
CA ALA A 819 -11.60 15.39 24.19
C ALA A 819 -11.94 16.72 24.87
N ALA A 820 -11.79 16.78 26.20
CA ALA A 820 -11.95 17.98 27.00
C ALA A 820 -13.27 18.75 26.74
N SER A 821 -14.35 18.04 26.38
CA SER A 821 -15.60 18.65 25.89
C SER A 821 -16.81 18.21 26.71
N GLU A 822 -17.85 19.04 26.80
CA GLU A 822 -19.06 18.76 27.57
C GLU A 822 -20.36 18.76 26.77
N GLY A 823 -21.32 17.93 27.19
CA GLY A 823 -22.68 17.90 26.62
C GLY A 823 -22.81 17.24 25.24
N VAL A 824 -21.84 16.41 24.81
CA VAL A 824 -21.88 15.76 23.50
C VAL A 824 -22.75 14.50 23.53
N SER A 825 -23.67 14.37 22.57
CA SER A 825 -24.52 13.19 22.35
C SER A 825 -24.08 12.44 21.09
N VAL A 826 -23.70 11.16 21.23
CA VAL A 826 -23.15 10.32 20.15
C VAL A 826 -24.02 9.09 19.97
N TYR A 827 -24.81 8.99 18.89
CA TYR A 827 -25.76 7.89 18.72
C TYR A 827 -26.08 7.42 17.30
N GLY A 828 -26.47 6.16 17.13
CA GLY A 828 -26.83 5.59 15.83
C GLY A 828 -25.66 5.48 14.83
N ASN A 829 -24.43 5.77 15.25
CA ASN A 829 -23.26 5.68 14.39
C ASN A 829 -22.83 4.21 14.21
N LYS A 830 -22.26 3.91 13.03
CA LYS A 830 -21.62 2.63 12.74
C LYS A 830 -20.11 2.85 12.69
N VAL A 831 -19.38 2.32 13.66
CA VAL A 831 -17.95 2.53 13.83
C VAL A 831 -17.20 1.22 13.59
N THR A 832 -16.37 1.13 12.54
CA THR A 832 -15.50 -0.03 12.29
C THR A 832 -14.06 0.30 12.66
N VAL A 833 -13.54 -0.43 13.64
CA VAL A 833 -12.24 -0.20 14.28
C VAL A 833 -11.22 -1.20 13.77
N ALA A 834 -10.12 -0.69 13.20
CA ALA A 834 -9.00 -1.52 12.78
C ALA A 834 -8.33 -2.23 13.98
N SER A 835 -7.63 -3.33 13.74
CA SER A 835 -6.95 -4.08 14.81
C SER A 835 -5.93 -3.20 15.56
N GLY A 836 -6.20 -2.92 16.83
CA GLY A 836 -5.37 -2.07 17.69
C GLY A 836 -5.69 -0.58 17.60
N GLY A 837 -6.73 -0.20 16.86
CA GLY A 837 -7.26 1.16 16.82
C GLY A 837 -8.28 1.45 17.93
N THR A 838 -8.78 2.69 17.95
CA THR A 838 -9.73 3.16 18.96
C THR A 838 -11.10 3.43 18.35
N GLY A 839 -12.18 3.06 19.05
CA GLY A 839 -13.57 3.12 18.61
C GLY A 839 -14.23 4.46 18.89
N ILE A 840 -15.06 4.52 19.94
CA ILE A 840 -15.61 5.76 20.47
C ILE A 840 -15.00 6.02 21.85
N VAL A 841 -14.34 7.16 22.02
CA VAL A 841 -13.71 7.54 23.30
C VAL A 841 -14.03 8.96 23.74
N ILE A 842 -14.04 9.12 25.05
CA ILE A 842 -14.08 10.37 25.80
C ILE A 842 -12.72 10.52 26.47
N VAL A 843 -12.07 11.68 26.36
CA VAL A 843 -10.72 11.92 26.89
C VAL A 843 -10.72 13.21 27.69
N ASP A 844 -10.28 13.18 28.95
CA ASP A 844 -9.94 14.41 29.66
C ASP A 844 -8.44 14.72 29.54
N GLN A 845 -8.13 16.00 29.40
CA GLN A 845 -6.76 16.52 29.24
C GLN A 845 -6.51 17.73 30.17
N GLY A 846 -7.43 18.04 31.09
CA GLY A 846 -7.28 19.14 32.05
C GLY A 846 -6.97 20.49 31.39
N ARG A 847 -7.63 20.80 30.28
CA ARG A 847 -7.33 21.96 29.43
C ARG A 847 -7.93 23.24 30.03
N GLU A 848 -7.10 24.26 30.21
CA GLU A 848 -7.54 25.58 30.66
C GLU A 848 -8.40 26.26 29.58
N ARG A 849 -9.50 26.93 29.94
CA ARG A 849 -10.30 27.68 28.95
C ARG A 849 -9.49 28.85 28.38
N LEU A 850 -9.52 29.05 27.07
CA LEU A 850 -8.68 30.05 26.42
C LEU A 850 -9.23 31.47 26.61
N ASP A 851 -10.55 31.65 26.52
CA ASP A 851 -11.20 32.97 26.62
C ASP A 851 -11.64 33.25 28.07
N GLN A 852 -10.66 33.48 28.95
CA GLN A 852 -10.89 33.86 30.36
C GLN A 852 -10.45 35.30 30.65
N PRO A 853 -11.15 36.04 31.53
CA PRO A 853 -10.65 37.29 32.07
C PRO A 853 -9.28 37.10 32.75
N ARG A 854 -8.41 38.11 32.65
CA ARG A 854 -7.13 38.11 33.38
C ARG A 854 -7.41 37.95 34.87
N LEU A 855 -6.98 36.81 35.44
CA LEU A 855 -7.26 36.46 36.83
C LEU A 855 -6.74 37.56 37.77
N LYS A 856 -7.60 38.02 38.67
CA LYS A 856 -7.17 38.78 39.84
C LYS A 856 -6.48 37.83 40.82
N ASP A 857 -5.62 38.38 41.66
CA ASP A 857 -4.89 37.58 42.65
C ASP A 857 -5.86 36.75 43.51
N GLY A 858 -5.54 35.48 43.70
CA GLY A 858 -6.41 34.48 44.36
C GLY A 858 -7.53 33.85 43.52
N GLN A 859 -7.80 34.27 42.28
CA GLN A 859 -8.79 33.61 41.42
C GLN A 859 -8.24 32.32 40.78
N LYS A 860 -9.01 31.22 40.83
CA LYS A 860 -8.67 29.95 40.17
C LYS A 860 -8.96 30.02 38.66
N LYS A 861 -8.11 29.38 37.87
CA LYS A 861 -8.34 29.13 36.43
C LYS A 861 -9.56 28.24 36.23
N LEU A 862 -10.37 28.53 35.21
CA LEU A 862 -11.41 27.65 34.70
C LEU A 862 -10.80 26.64 33.70
N PHE A 863 -11.39 25.46 33.68
CA PHE A 863 -11.02 24.38 32.77
C PHE A 863 -12.20 24.05 31.85
N TYR A 864 -11.91 23.53 30.66
CA TYR A 864 -12.93 22.80 29.91
C TYR A 864 -13.24 21.51 30.65
N LEU A 865 -14.51 21.13 30.71
CA LEU A 865 -14.95 19.96 31.48
C LEU A 865 -15.23 18.82 30.52
N THR A 866 -14.70 17.63 30.80
CA THR A 866 -15.10 16.41 30.12
C THR A 866 -16.31 15.81 30.83
N ALA A 867 -17.49 16.37 30.59
CA ALA A 867 -18.67 16.14 31.41
C ALA A 867 -19.99 16.05 30.62
N ARG A 868 -21.00 15.37 31.17
CA ARG A 868 -22.36 15.25 30.61
C ARG A 868 -22.42 14.67 29.19
N ASN A 869 -21.37 13.97 28.75
CA ASN A 869 -21.32 13.33 27.44
C ASN A 869 -22.06 11.99 27.46
N SER A 870 -22.81 11.68 26.40
CA SER A 870 -23.65 10.48 26.30
C SER A 870 -23.38 9.75 24.99
N VAL A 871 -22.79 8.56 25.05
CA VAL A 871 -22.52 7.69 23.91
C VAL A 871 -23.50 6.52 23.97
N HIS A 872 -24.47 6.45 23.05
CA HIS A 872 -25.52 5.44 23.13
C HIS A 872 -26.09 4.98 21.80
N ASP A 873 -26.65 3.77 21.75
CA ASP A 873 -27.30 3.22 20.55
C ASP A 873 -26.40 3.19 19.29
N ASN A 874 -25.07 3.07 19.44
CA ASN A 874 -24.10 2.91 18.34
C ASN A 874 -23.77 1.43 18.09
N GLU A 875 -23.34 1.12 16.87
CA GLU A 875 -22.77 -0.19 16.49
C GLU A 875 -21.26 -0.03 16.32
N ILE A 876 -20.45 -0.66 17.19
CA ILE A 876 -18.99 -0.52 17.21
C ILE A 876 -18.38 -1.89 16.89
N ALA A 877 -17.98 -2.09 15.64
CA ALA A 877 -17.37 -3.32 15.15
C ALA A 877 -15.84 -3.26 15.26
N TYR A 878 -15.23 -4.24 15.92
CA TYR A 878 -13.78 -4.42 15.95
C TYR A 878 -13.37 -5.50 14.93
N ASP A 879 -12.58 -5.11 13.93
CA ASP A 879 -12.06 -6.00 12.86
C ASP A 879 -10.91 -6.89 13.34
N GLY A 880 -10.32 -6.58 14.51
CA GLY A 880 -9.24 -7.35 15.12
C GLY A 880 -9.49 -7.67 16.59
N ASN A 881 -8.59 -8.46 17.17
CA ASN A 881 -8.69 -8.96 18.54
C ASN A 881 -8.27 -7.92 19.60
N SER A 882 -8.17 -6.63 19.26
CA SER A 882 -7.72 -5.56 20.15
C SER A 882 -8.21 -4.21 19.67
N GLY A 883 -8.51 -3.33 20.61
CA GLY A 883 -8.85 -1.92 20.42
C GLY A 883 -9.45 -1.38 21.72
N LEU A 884 -9.82 -0.10 21.76
CA LEU A 884 -10.41 0.53 22.96
C LEU A 884 -11.67 1.33 22.63
N SER A 885 -12.58 1.47 23.58
CA SER A 885 -13.66 2.45 23.67
C SER A 885 -13.86 2.82 25.15
N GLY A 886 -14.55 3.92 25.45
CA GLY A 886 -14.85 4.32 26.84
C GLY A 886 -14.32 5.71 27.18
N GLY A 887 -13.80 5.89 28.39
CA GLY A 887 -13.36 7.18 28.92
C GLY A 887 -11.98 7.08 29.59
N ALA A 888 -11.09 8.04 29.39
CA ALA A 888 -9.82 8.10 30.14
C ALA A 888 -9.34 9.54 30.37
N SER A 889 -8.46 9.73 31.36
CA SER A 889 -7.93 11.03 31.77
C SER A 889 -6.41 11.07 31.65
N ASP A 890 -5.87 12.09 31.00
CA ASP A 890 -4.44 12.38 30.88
C ASP A 890 -4.05 13.55 31.81
N VAL A 891 -4.49 13.49 33.07
CA VAL A 891 -4.26 14.54 34.08
C VAL A 891 -3.73 13.97 35.39
N PRO A 892 -2.81 14.67 36.07
CA PRO A 892 -2.37 14.27 37.40
C PRO A 892 -3.44 14.55 38.46
N ASP A 893 -3.36 13.86 39.60
CA ASP A 893 -4.22 13.99 40.80
C ASP A 893 -4.39 15.42 41.33
N SER A 894 -3.47 16.32 40.97
CA SER A 894 -3.50 17.75 41.34
C SER A 894 -4.37 18.62 40.42
N ASN A 895 -4.83 18.10 39.28
CA ASN A 895 -5.66 18.82 38.32
C ASN A 895 -7.13 18.86 38.80
N PRO A 896 -7.84 19.99 38.69
CA PRO A 896 -9.27 20.07 39.03
C PRO A 896 -10.19 19.10 38.27
N ASN A 897 -9.77 18.61 37.09
CA ASN A 897 -10.49 17.60 36.31
C ASN A 897 -10.14 16.15 36.68
N PHE A 898 -9.29 15.90 37.68
CA PHE A 898 -8.96 14.53 38.09
C PHE A 898 -10.23 13.77 38.54
N GLY A 899 -10.46 12.58 37.99
CA GLY A 899 -11.68 11.80 38.20
C GLY A 899 -12.94 12.31 37.48
N ILE A 900 -12.84 13.28 36.56
CA ILE A 900 -14.00 13.83 35.86
C ILE A 900 -14.64 12.86 34.86
N ILE A 901 -13.90 11.87 34.35
CA ILE A 901 -14.45 10.83 33.48
C ILE A 901 -15.56 10.09 34.22
N GLU A 902 -15.28 9.69 35.46
CA GLU A 902 -16.15 8.92 36.34
C GLU A 902 -17.23 9.79 37.01
N THR A 903 -16.88 11.01 37.44
CA THR A 903 -17.76 11.87 38.24
C THR A 903 -18.52 12.93 37.44
N GLY A 904 -18.05 13.28 36.23
CA GLY A 904 -18.62 14.32 35.38
C GLY A 904 -19.95 13.96 34.70
N GLY A 905 -20.55 12.82 35.03
CA GLY A 905 -21.79 12.36 34.40
C GLY A 905 -21.64 11.92 32.95
N ASN A 906 -20.44 11.49 32.55
CA ASN A 906 -20.22 10.84 31.26
C ASN A 906 -20.85 9.45 31.27
N ARG A 907 -21.48 9.03 30.17
CA ARG A 907 -22.20 7.77 30.11
C ARG A 907 -22.11 7.07 28.75
N PHE A 908 -21.84 5.79 28.79
CA PHE A 908 -22.04 4.81 27.72
C PHE A 908 -23.29 3.96 28.05
N ASP A 909 -24.21 3.74 27.10
CA ASP A 909 -25.37 2.84 27.29
C ASP A 909 -25.97 2.35 25.96
N ARG A 910 -26.54 1.13 25.91
CA ARG A 910 -27.19 0.54 24.72
C ARG A 910 -26.31 0.44 23.47
N ASN A 911 -24.98 0.53 23.58
CA ASN A 911 -24.13 0.31 22.43
C ASN A 911 -24.01 -1.20 22.14
N THR A 912 -23.89 -1.54 20.84
CA THR A 912 -23.67 -2.91 20.37
C THR A 912 -22.23 -3.04 19.89
N TYR A 913 -21.42 -3.80 20.61
CA TYR A 913 -20.03 -4.04 20.27
C TYR A 913 -19.91 -5.36 19.49
N VAL A 914 -19.50 -5.31 18.23
CA VAL A 914 -19.40 -6.49 17.36
C VAL A 914 -17.94 -6.94 17.30
N LEU A 915 -17.64 -8.14 17.77
CA LEU A 915 -16.27 -8.67 17.84
C LEU A 915 -16.06 -9.73 16.75
N SER A 916 -15.18 -9.43 15.79
CA SER A 916 -14.85 -10.31 14.66
C SER A 916 -14.06 -11.57 15.05
N GLY A 917 -13.63 -11.67 16.31
CA GLY A 917 -12.97 -12.86 16.88
C GLY A 917 -12.89 -12.78 18.41
N PRO A 918 -12.56 -13.90 19.07
CA PRO A 918 -12.39 -13.94 20.52
C PRO A 918 -11.22 -13.04 20.96
N THR A 919 -11.42 -12.28 22.04
CA THR A 919 -10.37 -11.47 22.65
C THR A 919 -10.43 -11.54 24.18
N ASN A 920 -9.24 -11.58 24.77
CA ASN A 920 -8.99 -11.42 26.20
C ASN A 920 -8.35 -10.05 26.50
N ALA A 921 -8.16 -9.20 25.49
CA ALA A 921 -7.68 -7.85 25.68
C ALA A 921 -8.83 -6.98 26.24
N PRO A 922 -8.56 -6.10 27.21
CA PRO A 922 -9.55 -5.12 27.65
C PRO A 922 -9.90 -4.21 26.47
N LEU A 923 -11.18 -4.21 26.09
CA LEU A 923 -11.73 -3.38 25.01
C LEU A 923 -12.27 -2.04 25.53
N PHE A 924 -12.33 -1.88 26.85
CA PHE A 924 -12.95 -0.76 27.53
C PHE A 924 -11.90 -0.06 28.39
N ILE A 925 -12.07 1.23 28.60
CA ILE A 925 -11.28 2.03 29.54
C ILE A 925 -12.23 2.96 30.30
N TRP A 926 -11.99 3.14 31.60
CA TRP A 926 -12.72 4.10 32.43
C TRP A 926 -11.77 4.70 33.47
N GLY A 927 -11.69 6.02 33.55
CA GLY A 927 -10.77 6.74 34.43
C GLY A 927 -9.34 6.75 33.90
N GLY A 928 -8.62 5.64 34.06
CA GLY A 928 -7.19 5.56 33.69
C GLY A 928 -6.70 4.20 33.20
N GLU A 929 -7.27 3.09 33.68
CA GLU A 929 -6.82 1.73 33.31
C GLU A 929 -7.86 1.00 32.43
N PRO A 930 -7.41 0.16 31.48
CA PRO A 930 -8.31 -0.68 30.70
C PRO A 930 -9.05 -1.73 31.55
N VAL A 931 -10.35 -1.90 31.31
CA VAL A 931 -11.26 -2.78 32.07
C VAL A 931 -11.95 -3.83 31.19
N SER A 932 -12.48 -4.89 31.82
CA SER A 932 -13.38 -5.82 31.14
C SER A 932 -14.76 -5.20 30.88
N TYR A 933 -15.56 -5.84 30.03
CA TYR A 933 -16.93 -5.38 29.77
C TYR A 933 -17.83 -5.52 31.00
N GLU A 934 -17.65 -6.59 31.76
CA GLU A 934 -18.35 -6.85 33.01
C GLU A 934 -18.02 -5.76 34.05
N GLN A 935 -16.74 -5.40 34.21
CA GLN A 935 -16.32 -4.30 35.06
C GLN A 935 -16.84 -2.94 34.58
N PHE A 936 -16.88 -2.70 33.26
CA PHE A 936 -17.48 -1.50 32.68
C PHE A 936 -18.97 -1.38 33.07
N ARG A 937 -19.68 -2.51 33.13
CA ARG A 937 -21.08 -2.58 33.61
C ARG A 937 -21.24 -2.42 35.11
N ASP A 938 -20.34 -2.98 35.92
CA ASP A 938 -20.32 -2.76 37.37
C ASP A 938 -20.03 -1.28 37.71
N LEU A 939 -19.30 -0.57 36.85
CA LEU A 939 -19.08 0.89 36.89
C LEU A 939 -20.27 1.72 36.35
N GLY A 940 -21.41 1.09 36.06
CA GLY A 940 -22.64 1.74 35.61
C GLY A 940 -22.71 2.10 34.12
N GLN A 941 -21.69 1.75 33.34
CA GLN A 941 -21.65 1.96 31.89
C GLN A 941 -22.27 0.76 31.16
N GLU A 942 -22.85 0.93 29.97
CA GLU A 942 -23.42 -0.18 29.19
C GLU A 942 -24.41 -1.08 29.95
N ALA A 943 -25.19 -0.48 30.87
CA ALA A 943 -26.23 -1.17 31.63
C ALA A 943 -27.17 -1.97 30.72
N ASN A 944 -27.57 -1.38 29.59
CA ASN A 944 -28.40 -1.99 28.55
C ASN A 944 -27.63 -2.31 27.26
N GLY A 945 -26.29 -2.27 27.30
CA GLY A 945 -25.42 -2.60 26.18
C GLY A 945 -25.38 -4.09 25.85
N ARG A 946 -24.67 -4.43 24.78
CA ARG A 946 -24.32 -5.83 24.49
C ARG A 946 -23.03 -5.98 23.69
N ILE A 947 -22.35 -7.10 23.91
CA ILE A 947 -21.33 -7.61 23.00
C ILE A 947 -21.94 -8.71 22.13
N ILE A 948 -21.83 -8.56 20.81
CA ILE A 948 -22.08 -9.63 19.85
C ILE A 948 -20.73 -10.23 19.46
N ARG A 949 -20.54 -11.52 19.77
CA ARG A 949 -19.37 -12.29 19.35
C ARG A 949 -19.78 -13.20 18.19
N ALA A 950 -18.93 -13.33 17.18
CA ALA A 950 -19.25 -14.12 15.98
C ALA A 950 -19.50 -15.63 16.25
N ASP A 951 -19.17 -16.13 17.44
CA ASP A 951 -19.42 -17.51 17.89
C ASP A 951 -20.79 -17.71 18.56
N GLN A 952 -21.58 -16.65 18.79
CA GLN A 952 -22.95 -16.75 19.30
C GLN A 952 -23.97 -16.48 18.19
N GLY A 953 -24.63 -17.56 17.73
CA GLY A 953 -25.77 -17.49 16.81
C GLY A 953 -26.95 -16.67 17.37
N PRO A 954 -27.93 -16.32 16.53
CA PRO A 954 -29.03 -15.44 16.93
C PRO A 954 -29.81 -15.99 18.13
N PRO A 955 -30.25 -15.13 19.06
CA PRO A 955 -30.94 -15.57 20.27
C PRO A 955 -32.25 -16.27 19.92
N ALA A 956 -32.48 -17.44 20.53
CA ALA A 956 -33.71 -18.19 20.35
C ALA A 956 -34.92 -17.35 20.81
N GLN A 957 -35.88 -17.13 19.91
CA GLN A 957 -37.16 -16.55 20.29
C GLN A 957 -37.94 -17.59 21.11
N ASN A 958 -37.99 -17.40 22.43
CA ASN A 958 -38.85 -18.20 23.30
C ASN A 958 -40.31 -17.92 22.94
N GLY A 959 -40.96 -18.93 22.35
CA GLY A 959 -42.37 -18.84 21.95
C GLY A 959 -43.29 -18.67 23.15
N LEU A 960 -44.25 -17.75 23.01
CA LEU A 960 -45.38 -17.65 23.93
C LEU A 960 -46.21 -18.94 23.87
N VAL A 961 -46.27 -19.66 24.98
CA VAL A 961 -47.19 -20.78 25.14
C VAL A 961 -48.60 -20.21 25.36
N GLN A 962 -49.47 -20.37 24.37
CA GLN A 962 -50.89 -20.53 24.63
C GLN A 962 -51.24 -22.02 24.54
N LYS A 963 -51.88 -22.51 25.60
CA LYS A 963 -52.66 -23.75 25.61
C LYS A 963 -54.06 -23.42 26.15
N PRO A 964 -55.12 -24.09 25.66
CA PRO A 964 -56.32 -24.29 26.46
C PRO A 964 -56.03 -25.23 27.64
#